data_AF-A0AAE1HK78-F1
#
_entry.id   AF-A0AAE1HK78-F1
#
_cell.length_a   1.000
_cell.length_b   1.000
_cell.length_c   1.000
_cell.angle_alpha   90.00
_cell.angle_beta   90.00
_cell.angle_gamma   90.00
#
_symmetry.space_group_name_H-M   'P 1'
#
loop_
_entity.id
_entity.type
_entity.pdbx_description
1 polymer ?
#
loop_
_entity_poly.entity_id
_entity_poly.type
_entity_poly.pdbx_seq_one_letter_code
_entity_poly.pdbx_strand_id
1 'polypeptide(L)'
;MRKLWSAKVGRQVQGKQQKVLEMKPSDRVCSRHFRPEEVSKFYEHKLLDGSVSRIPRGKAELIEGAVPSIFEDYPIHKQPKKTKPRKDPSQRHKQVVQSTNRDQKKCTEEEITEITIEDRPENDAAETEVIVNDPPPPLETLAEVSPENDQNTPWILTDKSKLVLPPGWGCCDTLEKDVKILTHIDAKIQIDKSIKLTPSHVEVTIRGKNYENAPKVIHSLSDAQNLVNFVNSLRVWEGTGREDKPFSVVCSGATASSKQKKCSFCHAVRDRLHKKDLRSKKIKEKQAERKKQMKCRLKTLKKSKQRLLQKVQKLQKQLADSQELCKKVKKEALEDAIKSLPDSQQEAVKACFDSSKKRGLSGRRCSIAWVYECLMMRIKSPRLYNYIKENNILPVPTHSTLHSYIKNMGGGFGFHTVTLKLIEKKIMDWDEGNKRGCILIDEMKLTPGTTFNKETLTVDGITQFEDNEVDPMPENQNEIMNEDVDDPEPQPPLPKIKRKRVTWKDPRKIKENSQREVNQKFMKRFGDHALVISFQPFKGQWVQAVAAFLTRGNASANQLTHLILEAVNLLEESGLKVDAVVTDGANWNRSMWKKFGVTEENPCANHPCNLEERKLWFISDFPHLLKCMRNCMVSHKFVETARGNIDLDHWKAVLEEDSKRGAGLKKCPRLTESHLSPNFWEKMNVDMAFQFWSGSVAAGMQLYKEEGVKRLQDCQVSIDFCKMVNGLSDVLNTNTPRNALMPNSKRIPGGPIAHAREFFL
;
A
#
# COMPACT_ATOMS: atom_id res chain seq x y z
N MET A 1 -16.88 14.03 1.09
CA MET A 1 -17.69 13.58 -0.06
C MET A 1 -17.86 12.06 -0.03
N ARG A 2 -18.94 11.48 -0.60
CA ARG A 2 -19.07 10.01 -0.78
C ARG A 2 -18.28 9.57 -2.03
N LYS A 3 -17.80 8.33 -2.04
CA LYS A 3 -16.91 7.76 -3.08
C LYS A 3 -17.73 7.07 -4.18
N LEU A 4 -17.40 7.34 -5.45
CA LEU A 4 -17.85 6.62 -6.65
C LEU A 4 -16.68 6.12 -7.53
N TRP A 5 -15.43 6.33 -7.12
CA TRP A 5 -14.23 5.93 -7.88
C TRP A 5 -13.52 4.75 -7.23
N SER A 6 -12.89 3.84 -7.99
CA SER A 6 -12.37 2.56 -7.50
C SER A 6 -10.84 2.45 -7.35
N ALA A 7 -10.05 3.53 -7.48
CA ALA A 7 -8.60 3.34 -7.52
C ALA A 7 -7.88 3.31 -6.16
N LYS A 8 -6.80 2.54 -6.18
CA LYS A 8 -5.88 2.19 -5.11
C LYS A 8 -4.95 3.37 -4.81
N VAL A 9 -5.04 3.95 -3.61
CA VAL A 9 -4.12 5.02 -3.18
C VAL A 9 -2.90 4.38 -2.52
N GLY A 10 -1.73 4.50 -3.15
CA GLY A 10 -0.47 4.04 -2.58
C GLY A 10 0.11 5.08 -1.62
N ARG A 11 0.50 4.67 -0.39
CA ARG A 11 1.32 5.49 0.50
C ARG A 11 2.79 5.12 0.33
N GLN A 12 3.66 6.10 0.09
CA GLN A 12 5.09 5.92 0.32
C GLN A 12 5.37 6.09 1.82
N VAL A 13 5.68 4.99 2.49
CA VAL A 13 6.34 5.02 3.80
C VAL A 13 7.79 4.63 3.52
N GLN A 14 8.75 5.49 3.87
CA GLN A 14 10.16 5.22 3.68
C GLN A 14 10.52 3.84 4.28
N GLY A 15 10.97 2.92 3.43
CA GLY A 15 11.68 1.70 3.82
C GLY A 15 10.90 0.39 3.99
N LYS A 16 9.58 0.30 3.79
CA LYS A 16 8.85 -1.00 3.80
C LYS A 16 7.73 -1.06 2.76
N GLN A 17 7.50 -2.27 2.21
CA GLN A 17 6.56 -2.62 1.13
C GLN A 17 5.28 -1.76 1.04
N GLN A 18 4.91 -1.42 -0.19
CA GLN A 18 3.76 -0.60 -0.57
C GLN A 18 2.43 -1.25 -0.12
N LYS A 19 1.92 -0.87 1.06
CA LYS A 19 0.56 -1.26 1.48
C LYS A 19 -0.46 -0.41 0.72
N VAL A 20 -1.19 -1.06 -0.17
CA VAL A 20 -2.38 -0.49 -0.83
C VAL A 20 -3.51 -0.41 0.19
N LEU A 21 -4.01 0.79 0.49
CA LEU A 21 -5.21 0.99 1.30
C LEU A 21 -6.44 1.02 0.39
N GLU A 22 -7.32 0.03 0.55
CA GLU A 22 -8.66 0.06 -0.05
C GLU A 22 -9.60 0.86 0.87
N MET A 23 -10.02 2.04 0.42
CA MET A 23 -10.99 2.88 1.15
C MET A 23 -12.42 2.37 0.95
N LYS A 24 -13.19 2.25 2.03
CA LYS A 24 -14.58 1.76 2.05
C LYS A 24 -15.57 2.82 1.55
N PRO A 25 -16.77 2.46 1.06
CA PRO A 25 -17.79 3.41 0.58
C PRO A 25 -18.27 4.43 1.62
N SER A 26 -18.12 4.10 2.91
CA SER A 26 -18.42 4.96 4.05
C SER A 26 -17.40 6.07 4.28
N ASP A 27 -16.20 5.94 3.71
CA ASP A 27 -15.09 6.83 3.99
C ASP A 27 -15.32 8.19 3.37
N ARG A 28 -14.99 9.25 4.12
CA ARG A 28 -15.19 10.64 3.71
C ARG A 28 -13.85 11.23 3.32
N VAL A 29 -13.79 11.85 2.15
CA VAL A 29 -12.62 12.62 1.70
C VAL A 29 -12.92 14.12 1.64
N CYS A 30 -11.91 14.95 1.92
CA CYS A 30 -11.98 16.40 1.83
C CYS A 30 -11.94 16.86 0.38
N SER A 31 -12.84 17.77 -0.01
CA SER A 31 -12.97 18.25 -1.40
C SER A 31 -11.86 19.19 -1.84
N ARG A 32 -11.08 19.75 -0.91
CA ARG A 32 -9.97 20.66 -1.23
C ARG A 32 -8.80 19.97 -1.93
N HIS A 33 -8.70 18.64 -1.83
CA HIS A 33 -7.64 17.87 -2.49
C HIS A 33 -7.97 17.49 -3.94
N PHE A 34 -9.16 17.85 -4.43
CA PHE A 34 -9.66 17.51 -5.75
C PHE A 34 -9.99 18.78 -6.52
N ARG A 35 -9.91 18.73 -7.85
CA ARG A 35 -10.27 19.88 -8.68
C ARG A 35 -11.79 20.08 -8.64
N PRO A 36 -12.30 21.32 -8.75
CA PRO A 36 -13.73 21.58 -8.73
C PRO A 36 -14.54 20.80 -9.78
N GLU A 37 -13.92 20.54 -10.95
CA GLU A 37 -14.48 19.74 -12.05
C GLU A 37 -14.69 18.26 -11.70
N GLU A 38 -13.94 17.74 -10.72
CA GLU A 38 -13.99 16.35 -10.29
C GLU A 38 -15.03 16.12 -9.19
N VAL A 39 -15.70 17.19 -8.75
CA VAL A 39 -16.70 17.20 -7.68
C VAL A 39 -18.09 17.44 -8.26
N SER A 40 -18.89 16.38 -8.33
CA SER A 40 -20.29 16.44 -8.72
C SER A 40 -21.15 17.04 -7.61
N LYS A 41 -21.75 18.20 -7.92
CA LYS A 41 -22.67 18.94 -7.02
C LYS A 41 -24.14 18.86 -7.45
N PHE A 42 -24.43 18.24 -8.60
CA PHE A 42 -25.78 18.15 -9.17
C PHE A 42 -26.07 16.70 -9.61
N TYR A 43 -27.33 16.27 -9.57
CA TYR A 43 -27.83 15.13 -10.34
C TYR A 43 -28.14 15.66 -11.74
N GLU A 44 -27.46 15.13 -12.76
CA GLU A 44 -27.76 15.43 -14.16
C GLU A 44 -28.59 14.28 -14.73
N HIS A 45 -29.83 14.55 -15.14
CA HIS A 45 -30.68 13.58 -15.83
C HIS A 45 -30.95 14.06 -17.26
N LYS A 46 -30.57 13.26 -18.25
CA LYS A 46 -30.91 13.53 -19.65
C LYS A 46 -32.36 13.14 -19.87
N LEU A 47 -33.18 14.10 -20.29
CA LEU A 47 -34.56 13.86 -20.70
C LEU A 47 -34.56 13.30 -22.13
N LEU A 48 -35.68 12.68 -22.52
CA LEU A 48 -35.83 12.01 -23.82
C LEU A 48 -35.72 12.99 -25.01
N ASP A 49 -35.89 14.29 -24.78
CA ASP A 49 -35.72 15.38 -25.74
C ASP A 49 -34.26 15.87 -25.87
N GLY A 50 -33.33 15.28 -25.12
CA GLY A 50 -31.90 15.64 -25.11
C GLY A 50 -31.53 16.78 -24.16
N SER A 51 -32.49 17.41 -23.48
CA SER A 51 -32.23 18.43 -22.47
C SER A 51 -31.73 17.81 -21.16
N VAL A 52 -30.88 18.54 -20.41
CA VAL A 52 -30.28 18.05 -19.15
C VAL A 52 -30.92 18.74 -17.96
N SER A 53 -31.69 17.99 -17.16
CA SER A 53 -32.22 18.47 -15.88
C SER A 53 -31.16 18.36 -14.79
N ARG A 54 -30.92 19.46 -14.05
CA ARG A 54 -29.90 19.57 -13.00
C ARG A 54 -30.53 19.81 -11.64
N ILE A 55 -30.46 18.82 -10.75
CA ILE A 55 -30.98 18.93 -9.38
C ILE A 55 -29.80 19.05 -8.40
N PRO A 56 -29.72 20.09 -7.54
CA PRO A 56 -28.63 20.24 -6.58
C PRO A 56 -28.57 19.07 -5.59
N ARG A 57 -27.37 18.53 -5.37
CA ARG A 57 -27.14 17.47 -4.38
C ARG A 57 -27.01 18.07 -2.98
N GLY A 58 -27.68 17.49 -1.99
CA GLY A 58 -27.48 17.86 -0.58
C GLY A 58 -26.08 17.52 -0.03
N LYS A 59 -25.36 16.57 -0.68
CA LYS A 59 -23.95 16.25 -0.38
C LYS A 59 -23.18 16.03 -1.68
N ALA A 60 -22.08 16.76 -1.86
CA ALA A 60 -21.23 16.61 -3.04
C ALA A 60 -20.53 15.24 -3.08
N GLU A 61 -20.37 14.70 -4.28
CA GLU A 61 -19.73 13.41 -4.58
C GLU A 61 -18.61 13.58 -5.61
N LEU A 62 -17.69 12.62 -5.70
CA LEU A 62 -16.64 12.63 -6.71
C LEU A 62 -17.11 11.92 -7.98
N ILE A 63 -16.68 12.40 -9.15
CA ILE A 63 -16.89 11.69 -10.41
C ILE A 63 -16.05 10.41 -10.46
N GLU A 64 -16.48 9.43 -11.26
CA GLU A 64 -15.72 8.21 -11.51
C GLU A 64 -14.39 8.56 -12.20
N GLY A 65 -13.26 8.04 -11.69
CA GLY A 65 -11.92 8.41 -12.19
C GLY A 65 -11.18 9.51 -11.42
N ALA A 66 -11.84 10.19 -10.46
CA ALA A 66 -11.24 11.33 -9.75
C ALA A 66 -10.09 10.94 -8.81
N VAL A 67 -8.93 11.59 -8.96
CA VAL A 67 -7.72 11.35 -8.14
C VAL A 67 -7.39 12.61 -7.34
N PRO A 68 -7.03 12.52 -6.05
CA PRO A 68 -6.54 13.68 -5.32
C PRO A 68 -5.30 14.24 -6.03
N SER A 69 -5.36 15.49 -6.47
CA SER A 69 -4.31 16.13 -7.27
C SER A 69 -3.80 17.44 -6.67
N ILE A 70 -4.42 17.94 -5.60
CA ILE A 70 -4.07 19.20 -4.94
C ILE A 70 -3.53 18.91 -3.53
N PHE A 71 -2.24 19.17 -3.33
CA PHE A 71 -1.57 19.09 -2.04
C PHE A 71 -0.75 20.37 -1.85
N GLU A 72 -1.23 21.27 -0.98
CA GLU A 72 -0.69 22.64 -0.82
C GLU A 72 0.80 22.66 -0.40
N ASP A 73 1.28 21.60 0.27
CA ASP A 73 2.67 21.48 0.75
C ASP A 73 3.56 20.54 -0.11
N TYR A 74 3.11 20.12 -1.31
CA TYR A 74 3.83 19.12 -2.11
C TYR A 74 4.52 19.72 -3.35
N PRO A 75 5.82 19.42 -3.62
CA PRO A 75 6.56 20.00 -4.74
C PRO A 75 5.85 19.80 -6.09
N ILE A 76 5.64 20.88 -6.85
CA ILE A 76 4.87 20.89 -8.10
C ILE A 76 5.35 19.84 -9.10
N HIS A 77 6.66 19.62 -9.20
CA HIS A 77 7.26 18.64 -10.11
C HIS A 77 7.00 17.17 -9.74
N LYS A 78 6.53 16.88 -8.52
CA LYS A 78 6.16 15.53 -8.06
C LYS A 78 4.64 15.32 -8.00
N GLN A 79 3.83 16.33 -8.32
CA GLN A 79 2.38 16.18 -8.36
C GLN A 79 1.98 15.29 -9.57
N PRO A 80 1.03 14.36 -9.40
CA PRO A 80 0.59 13.49 -10.48
C PRO A 80 -0.02 14.31 -11.63
N LYS A 81 0.54 14.19 -12.83
CA LYS A 81 0.01 14.84 -14.05
C LYS A 81 -1.32 14.19 -14.45
N LYS A 82 -2.21 14.98 -15.08
CA LYS A 82 -3.51 14.53 -15.60
C LYS A 82 -3.31 13.31 -16.51
N THR A 83 -3.84 12.15 -16.13
CA THR A 83 -3.92 10.98 -17.00
C THR A 83 -4.93 11.26 -18.11
N LYS A 84 -4.47 11.29 -19.37
CA LYS A 84 -5.38 11.30 -20.51
C LYS A 84 -6.06 9.92 -20.61
N PRO A 85 -7.37 9.84 -20.94
CA PRO A 85 -8.02 8.56 -21.20
C PRO A 85 -7.26 7.77 -22.28
N ARG A 86 -7.14 6.46 -22.10
CA ARG A 86 -6.52 5.57 -23.09
C ARG A 86 -7.32 5.66 -24.40
N LYS A 87 -6.64 5.88 -25.52
CA LYS A 87 -7.23 5.75 -26.86
C LYS A 87 -7.56 4.27 -27.12
N ASP A 88 -8.60 4.05 -27.91
CA ASP A 88 -9.08 2.73 -28.29
C ASP A 88 -7.99 1.89 -29.00
N PRO A 89 -7.90 0.56 -28.73
CA PRO A 89 -6.86 -0.32 -29.29
C PRO A 89 -6.72 -0.28 -30.82
N SER A 90 -7.81 0.02 -31.54
CA SER A 90 -7.83 0.14 -33.01
C SER A 90 -6.90 1.25 -33.55
N GLN A 91 -6.70 2.33 -32.80
CA GLN A 91 -5.86 3.46 -33.23
C GLN A 91 -4.35 3.25 -32.97
N ARG A 92 -3.97 2.16 -32.29
CA ARG A 92 -2.56 1.87 -31.92
C ARG A 92 -1.77 1.18 -33.03
N HIS A 93 -2.46 0.45 -33.91
CA HIS A 93 -1.79 -0.40 -34.91
C HIS A 93 -1.19 0.36 -36.10
N LYS A 94 -1.55 1.64 -36.30
CA LYS A 94 -1.04 2.44 -37.43
C LYS A 94 0.29 3.17 -37.17
N GLN A 95 0.77 3.28 -35.92
CA GLN A 95 2.01 4.01 -35.60
C GLN A 95 3.25 3.14 -35.34
N VAL A 96 3.09 1.82 -35.18
CA VAL A 96 4.21 0.92 -34.83
C VAL A 96 5.06 0.52 -36.04
N VAL A 97 4.62 0.83 -37.27
CA VAL A 97 5.32 0.42 -38.51
C VAL A 97 6.37 1.46 -38.99
N GLN A 98 6.54 2.61 -38.33
CA GLN A 98 7.41 3.69 -38.86
C GLN A 98 8.61 4.11 -37.98
N SER A 99 8.98 3.38 -36.93
CA SER A 99 10.15 3.77 -36.11
C SER A 99 11.07 2.63 -35.67
N THR A 100 11.20 1.59 -36.50
CA THR A 100 12.41 0.76 -36.52
C THR A 100 13.42 1.38 -37.47
N ASN A 101 14.16 2.38 -37.00
CA ASN A 101 15.48 2.77 -37.49
C ASN A 101 15.92 4.06 -36.79
N ARG A 102 16.64 3.91 -35.68
CA ARG A 102 17.83 4.72 -35.36
C ARG A 102 18.36 4.36 -33.98
N ASP A 103 19.64 3.98 -34.01
CA ASP A 103 20.63 4.23 -32.97
C ASP A 103 20.74 3.19 -31.84
N GLN A 104 21.36 2.08 -32.22
CA GLN A 104 22.49 1.54 -31.46
C GLN A 104 23.63 2.57 -31.41
N LYS A 105 24.00 3.07 -30.23
CA LYS A 105 25.41 3.29 -29.88
C LYS A 105 25.60 3.31 -28.38
N LYS A 106 26.67 2.63 -27.98
CA LYS A 106 27.06 2.13 -26.65
C LYS A 106 28.13 3.06 -26.03
N CYS A 107 28.47 2.76 -24.78
CA CYS A 107 29.67 3.15 -24.00
C CYS A 107 29.50 4.40 -23.11
N THR A 108 30.00 4.46 -21.87
CA THR A 108 30.85 3.56 -21.03
C THR A 108 30.81 4.06 -19.57
N GLU A 109 31.36 3.23 -18.68
CA GLU A 109 31.58 3.39 -17.23
C GLU A 109 32.33 4.67 -16.82
N GLU A 110 32.09 5.18 -15.61
CA GLU A 110 33.13 5.55 -14.62
C GLU A 110 32.57 6.01 -13.26
N GLU A 111 33.16 5.41 -12.22
CA GLU A 111 33.43 5.80 -10.82
C GLU A 111 32.44 6.61 -9.95
N ILE A 112 32.13 5.99 -8.80
CA ILE A 112 31.59 6.62 -7.59
C ILE A 112 32.77 6.85 -6.65
N THR A 113 33.09 8.11 -6.34
CA THR A 113 33.92 8.49 -5.19
C THR A 113 33.08 9.23 -4.15
N GLU A 114 33.32 8.86 -2.89
CA GLU A 114 32.70 9.41 -1.68
C GLU A 114 33.12 10.86 -1.46
N ILE A 115 32.17 11.74 -1.14
CA ILE A 115 32.44 13.01 -0.45
C ILE A 115 31.42 13.20 0.68
N THR A 116 31.95 13.15 1.89
CA THR A 116 31.40 13.62 3.16
C THR A 116 31.07 15.11 3.12
N ILE A 117 29.91 15.52 3.64
CA ILE A 117 29.54 16.94 3.80
C ILE A 117 29.28 17.22 5.28
N GLU A 118 30.20 17.97 5.88
CA GLU A 118 30.03 18.75 7.10
C GLU A 118 29.36 20.11 6.79
N ASP A 119 28.87 20.73 7.86
CA ASP A 119 27.94 21.86 7.93
C ASP A 119 28.35 23.19 7.26
N ARG A 120 27.29 24.00 7.02
CA ARG A 120 27.15 25.48 7.12
C ARG A 120 27.13 26.28 5.79
N PRO A 121 26.56 27.51 5.75
CA PRO A 121 25.21 27.99 6.07
C PRO A 121 24.47 28.65 4.88
N GLU A 122 23.20 28.96 5.14
CA GLU A 122 22.29 29.90 4.45
C GLU A 122 22.95 31.06 3.67
N ASN A 123 22.61 31.20 2.39
CA ASN A 123 22.31 32.51 1.82
C ASN A 123 21.40 32.47 0.58
N ASP A 124 20.37 33.31 0.66
CA ASP A 124 19.69 34.12 -0.35
C ASP A 124 19.17 33.57 -1.69
N ALA A 125 17.93 33.99 -1.92
CA ALA A 125 17.08 33.77 -3.06
C ALA A 125 17.54 34.54 -4.31
N ALA A 126 17.47 33.90 -5.46
CA ALA A 126 17.40 34.54 -6.76
C ALA A 126 16.28 33.91 -7.59
N GLU A 127 15.36 34.77 -8.03
CA GLU A 127 14.32 34.50 -9.01
C GLU A 127 14.94 34.57 -10.42
N THR A 128 14.74 33.51 -11.21
CA THR A 128 14.77 33.50 -12.68
C THR A 128 13.30 33.47 -13.14
N GLU A 129 12.85 34.05 -14.25
CA GLU A 129 13.46 34.52 -15.48
C GLU A 129 12.34 35.22 -16.31
N VAL A 130 12.67 35.87 -17.43
CA VAL A 130 12.14 35.55 -18.78
C VAL A 130 12.25 36.76 -19.72
N ILE A 131 12.83 36.42 -20.88
CA ILE A 131 13.22 37.15 -22.08
C ILE A 131 12.04 37.27 -23.08
N VAL A 132 12.04 38.32 -23.92
CA VAL A 132 11.48 38.32 -25.30
C VAL A 132 12.33 39.31 -26.13
N ASN A 133 13.32 38.83 -26.91
CA ASN A 133 13.35 38.48 -28.35
C ASN A 133 13.80 39.64 -29.29
N ASP A 134 14.91 39.36 -30.01
CA ASP A 134 15.63 40.08 -31.10
C ASP A 134 15.02 39.79 -32.51
N PRO A 135 15.64 40.09 -33.69
CA PRO A 135 16.34 41.27 -34.30
C PRO A 135 15.84 41.51 -35.78
N PRO A 136 16.64 41.79 -36.86
CA PRO A 136 17.61 42.85 -37.29
C PRO A 136 17.17 43.53 -38.66
N PRO A 137 18.02 43.75 -39.69
CA PRO A 137 19.09 44.74 -40.04
C PRO A 137 18.62 45.59 -41.29
N PRO A 138 19.40 46.04 -42.32
CA PRO A 138 20.84 46.11 -42.61
C PRO A 138 21.27 47.54 -43.09
N LEU A 139 22.53 47.83 -43.40
CA LEU A 139 23.12 47.81 -44.75
C LEU A 139 24.47 48.56 -44.64
N GLU A 140 25.58 47.93 -45.04
CA GLU A 140 26.37 48.27 -46.26
C GLU A 140 27.33 49.45 -46.00
N THR A 141 28.59 49.55 -46.44
CA THR A 141 29.53 48.82 -47.31
C THR A 141 30.84 49.61 -47.15
N LEU A 142 31.99 49.02 -46.84
CA LEU A 142 33.07 48.74 -47.80
C LEU A 142 33.38 49.87 -48.80
N ALA A 143 34.54 50.51 -48.62
CA ALA A 143 35.53 50.79 -49.67
C ALA A 143 36.85 51.13 -48.94
N GLU A 144 37.88 50.29 -48.94
CA GLU A 144 38.83 49.97 -50.02
C GLU A 144 39.74 51.13 -50.46
N VAL A 145 41.05 50.80 -50.43
CA VAL A 145 42.14 51.29 -51.30
C VAL A 145 42.97 52.50 -50.84
N SER A 146 44.17 52.15 -50.34
CA SER A 146 45.54 52.72 -50.55
C SER A 146 45.67 53.77 -51.68
N PRO A 147 46.66 54.71 -51.67
CA PRO A 147 48.07 54.39 -51.40
C PRO A 147 48.92 55.46 -50.71
N GLU A 148 50.08 54.99 -50.27
CA GLU A 148 51.42 55.62 -50.30
C GLU A 148 51.58 57.12 -49.99
N ASN A 149 52.49 57.37 -49.04
CA ASN A 149 53.48 58.45 -49.05
C ASN A 149 53.04 59.81 -49.62
N ASP A 150 52.84 60.80 -48.77
CA ASP A 150 53.96 61.67 -48.41
C ASP A 150 53.53 62.75 -47.42
N GLN A 151 54.50 63.14 -46.62
CA GLN A 151 54.45 64.12 -45.57
C GLN A 151 54.00 65.50 -46.11
N ASN A 152 52.94 66.11 -45.56
CA ASN A 152 52.90 67.57 -45.46
C ASN A 152 52.00 68.06 -44.32
N THR A 153 52.54 69.02 -43.58
CA THR A 153 52.28 69.31 -42.16
C THR A 153 51.02 70.14 -41.90
N PRO A 154 50.30 69.92 -40.79
CA PRO A 154 49.13 70.71 -40.38
C PRO A 154 49.43 72.19 -40.11
N TRP A 155 48.44 73.06 -40.38
CA TRP A 155 48.47 74.45 -39.94
C TRP A 155 48.39 74.52 -38.42
N ILE A 156 49.41 75.11 -37.80
CA ILE A 156 49.46 75.28 -36.34
C ILE A 156 49.09 76.73 -36.03
N LEU A 157 48.05 76.93 -35.22
CA LEU A 157 47.67 78.24 -34.68
C LEU A 157 48.67 78.65 -33.59
N THR A 158 49.86 79.07 -34.02
CA THR A 158 51.04 79.30 -33.18
C THR A 158 50.96 80.54 -32.29
N ASP A 159 50.05 81.49 -32.55
CA ASP A 159 49.93 82.69 -31.71
C ASP A 159 48.47 83.01 -31.35
N LYS A 160 48.19 83.06 -30.03
CA LYS A 160 46.88 83.31 -29.40
C LYS A 160 46.33 84.71 -29.65
N SER A 161 47.19 85.66 -29.98
CA SER A 161 46.87 87.09 -30.07
C SER A 161 45.91 87.50 -31.22
N LYS A 162 45.43 86.55 -32.05
CA LYS A 162 44.59 86.83 -33.23
C LYS A 162 43.11 86.38 -33.14
N LEU A 163 42.66 85.65 -32.11
CA LEU A 163 41.25 85.21 -31.96
C LEU A 163 40.51 86.06 -30.89
N VAL A 164 39.40 86.72 -31.25
CA VAL A 164 38.67 87.61 -30.32
C VAL A 164 37.51 86.87 -29.67
N LEU A 165 37.64 86.50 -28.39
CA LEU A 165 36.63 85.71 -27.69
C LEU A 165 35.52 86.59 -27.08
N PRO A 166 34.23 86.22 -27.24
CA PRO A 166 33.13 86.93 -26.57
C PRO A 166 33.25 86.88 -25.04
N PRO A 167 32.65 87.83 -24.30
CA PRO A 167 32.68 87.83 -22.84
C PRO A 167 32.20 86.49 -22.26
N GLY A 168 32.91 85.97 -21.26
CA GLY A 168 32.62 84.67 -20.64
C GLY A 168 33.26 83.47 -21.34
N TRP A 169 33.85 83.66 -22.53
CA TRP A 169 34.68 82.64 -23.18
C TRP A 169 36.16 82.78 -22.78
N GLY A 170 36.77 81.67 -22.39
CA GLY A 170 38.21 81.55 -22.14
C GLY A 170 38.85 80.50 -23.04
N CYS A 171 40.11 80.71 -23.41
CA CYS A 171 40.90 79.73 -24.16
C CYS A 171 41.94 79.08 -23.26
N CYS A 172 41.79 77.78 -22.99
CA CYS A 172 42.84 76.99 -22.36
C CYS A 172 43.75 76.42 -23.44
N ASP A 173 45.05 76.67 -23.29
CA ASP A 173 46.06 75.88 -24.02
C ASP A 173 46.24 74.56 -23.27
N THR A 174 46.17 73.46 -23.99
CA THR A 174 46.54 72.16 -23.44
C THR A 174 48.06 71.96 -23.53
N LEU A 175 48.62 71.06 -22.70
CA LEU A 175 50.05 70.71 -22.72
C LEU A 175 50.52 70.17 -24.09
N GLU A 176 49.58 69.71 -24.92
CA GLU A 176 49.77 69.41 -26.34
C GLU A 176 49.65 70.71 -27.15
N LYS A 177 50.76 71.12 -27.79
CA LYS A 177 50.95 72.46 -28.39
C LYS A 177 49.97 72.85 -29.52
N ASP A 178 49.16 71.92 -30.02
CA ASP A 178 48.35 72.13 -31.24
C ASP A 178 46.81 72.00 -31.02
N VAL A 179 46.34 71.89 -29.77
CA VAL A 179 44.91 71.80 -29.44
C VAL A 179 44.46 73.01 -28.62
N LYS A 180 43.40 73.70 -29.05
CA LYS A 180 42.80 74.81 -28.29
C LYS A 180 41.38 74.49 -27.87
N ILE A 181 41.11 74.62 -26.57
CA ILE A 181 39.78 74.43 -26.02
C ILE A 181 39.25 75.79 -25.57
N LEU A 182 38.21 76.24 -26.27
CA LEU A 182 37.43 77.41 -25.90
C LEU A 182 36.30 76.97 -24.99
N THR A 183 36.16 77.59 -23.84
CA THR A 183 35.14 77.25 -22.86
C THR A 183 34.36 78.50 -22.49
N HIS A 184 33.04 78.41 -22.52
CA HIS A 184 32.15 79.42 -21.97
C HIS A 184 31.76 79.02 -20.55
N ILE A 185 31.84 79.98 -19.65
CA ILE A 185 31.42 79.81 -18.26
C ILE A 185 30.07 80.50 -18.08
N ASP A 186 29.05 79.76 -17.64
CA ASP A 186 27.73 80.34 -17.36
C ASP A 186 27.70 81.18 -16.07
N ALA A 187 26.57 81.84 -15.81
CA ALA A 187 26.37 82.69 -14.63
C ALA A 187 26.51 81.96 -13.28
N LYS A 188 26.58 80.62 -13.25
CA LYS A 188 26.86 79.81 -12.04
C LYS A 188 28.33 79.38 -11.94
N ILE A 189 29.21 79.94 -12.77
CA ILE A 189 30.64 79.63 -12.80
C ILE A 189 30.89 78.15 -13.18
N GLN A 190 30.05 77.59 -14.06
CA GLN A 190 30.24 76.26 -14.62
C GLN A 190 30.44 76.34 -16.13
N ILE A 191 31.31 75.48 -16.68
CA ILE A 191 31.51 75.38 -18.13
C ILE A 191 30.24 74.79 -18.74
N ASP A 192 29.43 75.61 -19.40
CA ASP A 192 28.16 75.19 -20.00
C ASP A 192 28.28 74.97 -21.51
N LYS A 193 29.31 75.53 -22.15
CA LYS A 193 29.63 75.29 -23.56
C LYS A 193 31.13 75.19 -23.73
N SER A 194 31.60 74.27 -24.56
CA SER A 194 33.00 74.17 -24.93
C SER A 194 33.14 73.87 -26.41
N ILE A 195 34.17 74.43 -27.03
CA ILE A 195 34.53 74.20 -28.42
C ILE A 195 35.99 73.76 -28.41
N LYS A 196 36.24 72.51 -28.75
CA LYS A 196 37.58 71.97 -28.93
C LYS A 196 37.96 72.09 -30.40
N LEU A 197 39.00 72.86 -30.66
CA LEU A 197 39.58 73.07 -31.98
C LEU A 197 40.90 72.31 -32.06
N THR A 198 40.97 71.32 -32.94
CA THR A 198 42.21 70.66 -33.34
C THR A 198 42.48 70.94 -34.81
N PRO A 199 43.72 70.77 -35.33
CA PRO A 199 44.07 71.11 -36.71
C PRO A 199 43.23 70.36 -37.76
N SER A 200 42.58 69.26 -37.37
CA SER A 200 41.77 68.39 -38.24
C SER A 200 40.32 68.16 -37.77
N HIS A 201 39.89 68.64 -36.59
CA HIS A 201 38.55 68.40 -36.08
C HIS A 201 38.02 69.50 -35.14
N VAL A 202 36.70 69.73 -35.17
CA VAL A 202 35.98 70.61 -34.25
C VAL A 202 34.89 69.86 -33.52
N GLU A 203 34.92 69.94 -32.20
CA GLU A 203 33.92 69.36 -31.32
C GLU A 203 33.28 70.46 -30.47
N VAL A 204 31.95 70.60 -30.58
CA VAL A 204 31.16 71.50 -29.73
C VAL A 204 30.43 70.68 -28.68
N THR A 205 30.62 71.02 -27.42
CA THR A 205 29.97 70.36 -26.30
C THR A 205 29.12 71.38 -25.54
N ILE A 206 27.87 71.04 -25.22
CA ILE A 206 26.99 71.84 -24.37
C ILE A 206 26.67 71.02 -23.10
N ARG A 207 27.09 71.53 -21.94
CA ARG A 207 27.03 70.86 -20.62
C ARG A 207 27.47 69.40 -20.66
N GLY A 208 28.60 69.14 -21.31
CA GLY A 208 29.22 67.81 -21.38
C GLY A 208 28.61 66.84 -22.39
N LYS A 209 27.61 67.25 -23.19
CA LYS A 209 27.12 66.47 -24.34
C LYS A 209 27.54 67.09 -25.67
N ASN A 210 27.97 66.26 -26.61
CA ASN A 210 28.33 66.70 -27.95
C ASN A 210 27.10 67.27 -28.68
N TYR A 211 27.24 68.45 -29.26
CA TYR A 211 26.21 69.14 -30.00
C TYR A 211 26.43 68.85 -31.49
N GLU A 212 25.75 67.80 -31.97
CA GLU A 212 26.00 67.21 -33.29
C GLU A 212 25.78 68.17 -34.48
N ASN A 213 25.08 69.28 -34.28
CA ASN A 213 24.77 70.25 -35.33
C ASN A 213 25.92 71.25 -35.61
N ALA A 214 27.12 71.03 -35.09
CA ALA A 214 28.28 71.88 -35.33
C ALA A 214 29.15 71.42 -36.53
N PRO A 215 29.82 72.33 -37.25
CA PRO A 215 30.76 71.98 -38.33
C PRO A 215 31.96 71.18 -37.81
N LYS A 216 32.46 70.22 -38.59
CA LYS A 216 33.46 69.22 -38.15
C LYS A 216 34.93 69.58 -38.40
N VAL A 217 35.24 70.48 -39.33
CA VAL A 217 36.62 70.89 -39.68
C VAL A 217 36.62 72.39 -39.98
N ILE A 218 37.71 73.08 -39.66
CA ILE A 218 37.91 74.50 -39.96
C ILE A 218 39.25 74.68 -40.67
N HIS A 219 39.24 75.48 -41.75
CA HIS A 219 40.40 75.70 -42.61
C HIS A 219 41.01 77.10 -42.43
N SER A 220 40.31 78.03 -41.76
CA SER A 220 40.76 79.40 -41.55
C SER A 220 40.43 79.94 -40.15
N LEU A 221 41.12 81.00 -39.74
CA LEU A 221 40.87 81.71 -38.47
C LEU A 221 39.45 82.34 -38.42
N SER A 222 38.89 82.74 -39.57
CA SER A 222 37.55 83.36 -39.65
C SER A 222 36.43 82.38 -39.32
N ASP A 223 36.58 81.13 -39.75
CA ASP A 223 35.59 80.07 -39.50
C ASP A 223 35.48 79.73 -38.01
N ALA A 224 36.62 79.74 -37.31
CA ALA A 224 36.67 79.57 -35.86
C ALA A 224 35.88 80.67 -35.14
N GLN A 225 35.98 81.92 -35.61
CA GLN A 225 35.30 83.07 -34.99
C GLN A 225 33.77 82.99 -35.12
N ASN A 226 33.27 82.58 -36.29
CA ASN A 226 31.82 82.43 -36.53
C ASN A 226 31.20 81.32 -35.69
N LEU A 227 31.92 80.20 -35.51
CA LEU A 227 31.45 79.10 -34.68
C LEU A 227 31.28 79.50 -33.22
N VAL A 228 32.25 80.22 -32.66
CA VAL A 228 32.19 80.72 -31.28
C VAL A 228 30.94 81.59 -31.07
N ASN A 229 30.63 82.48 -32.02
CA ASN A 229 29.46 83.35 -31.94
C ASN A 229 28.13 82.57 -32.01
N PHE A 230 28.02 81.57 -32.87
CA PHE A 230 26.81 80.73 -32.97
C PHE A 230 26.56 79.96 -31.67
N VAL A 231 27.59 79.28 -31.15
CA VAL A 231 27.47 78.49 -29.92
C VAL A 231 27.10 79.41 -28.74
N ASN A 232 27.61 80.63 -28.71
CA ASN A 232 27.25 81.61 -27.69
C ASN A 232 25.73 81.91 -27.64
N SER A 233 25.02 81.86 -28.77
CA SER A 233 23.58 82.20 -28.84
C SER A 233 22.60 81.16 -28.27
N LEU A 234 23.02 79.92 -28.00
CA LEU A 234 22.14 78.83 -27.56
C LEU A 234 21.72 78.92 -26.06
N ARG A 235 20.45 78.60 -25.70
CA ARG A 235 19.97 78.51 -24.29
C ARG A 235 19.92 77.06 -23.79
N VAL A 236 20.45 76.80 -22.60
CA VAL A 236 20.63 75.45 -22.03
C VAL A 236 19.48 75.05 -21.08
N TRP A 237 19.03 73.78 -21.10
CA TRP A 237 17.92 73.26 -20.26
C TRP A 237 18.32 73.02 -18.78
N GLU A 238 17.35 73.11 -17.85
CA GLU A 238 17.55 72.86 -16.40
C GLU A 238 17.58 71.38 -15.96
N GLY A 239 17.04 70.46 -16.76
CA GLY A 239 17.07 69.02 -16.47
C GLY A 239 15.97 68.48 -15.56
N THR A 240 16.22 67.37 -14.87
CA THR A 240 15.29 66.63 -13.98
C THR A 240 15.28 67.18 -12.54
N GLY A 241 16.31 67.96 -12.16
CA GLY A 241 16.51 68.46 -10.80
C GLY A 241 17.04 67.45 -9.79
N ARG A 242 17.60 66.31 -10.21
CA ARG A 242 18.31 65.37 -9.33
C ARG A 242 19.77 65.16 -9.75
N GLU A 243 20.67 65.04 -8.78
CA GLU A 243 22.10 64.81 -9.03
C GLU A 243 22.38 63.43 -9.65
N ASP A 244 21.64 62.39 -9.27
CA ASP A 244 21.86 61.01 -9.72
C ASP A 244 21.44 60.77 -11.18
N LYS A 245 20.46 61.55 -11.68
CA LYS A 245 20.03 61.54 -13.08
C LYS A 245 19.65 62.95 -13.52
N PRO A 246 20.61 63.84 -13.81
CA PRO A 246 20.34 65.26 -14.02
C PRO A 246 19.57 65.56 -15.30
N PHE A 247 19.63 64.69 -16.31
CA PHE A 247 18.91 64.87 -17.58
C PHE A 247 18.34 63.54 -18.10
N SER A 248 17.30 63.62 -18.93
CA SER A 248 16.90 62.49 -19.77
C SER A 248 18.00 62.20 -20.80
N VAL A 249 18.17 60.93 -21.17
CA VAL A 249 19.14 60.51 -22.21
C VAL A 249 18.84 61.25 -23.52
N VAL A 250 17.56 61.37 -23.87
CA VAL A 250 17.04 62.00 -25.10
C VAL A 250 16.98 63.53 -25.01
N CYS A 251 17.49 64.15 -23.93
CA CYS A 251 17.49 65.60 -23.78
C CYS A 251 18.62 66.20 -24.61
N SER A 252 18.26 67.09 -25.55
CA SER A 252 19.15 67.81 -26.49
C SER A 252 20.05 68.87 -25.85
N GLY A 253 19.98 69.05 -24.53
CA GLY A 253 20.87 69.95 -23.77
C GLY A 253 20.55 71.43 -23.91
N ALA A 254 20.18 71.90 -25.09
CA ALA A 254 19.80 73.28 -25.36
C ALA A 254 18.61 73.40 -26.32
N THR A 255 18.08 74.62 -26.47
CA THR A 255 17.07 74.96 -27.47
C THR A 255 17.32 76.35 -28.03
N ALA A 256 17.06 76.52 -29.33
CA ALA A 256 17.01 77.82 -29.99
C ALA A 256 15.62 78.50 -29.82
N SER A 257 14.62 77.77 -29.31
CA SER A 257 13.25 78.28 -29.17
C SER A 257 13.04 79.02 -27.84
N SER A 258 12.47 80.21 -27.91
CA SER A 258 12.16 81.06 -26.73
C SER A 258 10.93 80.61 -25.93
N LYS A 259 10.13 79.66 -26.42
CA LYS A 259 8.80 79.34 -25.85
C LYS A 259 8.75 78.20 -24.82
N GLN A 260 9.79 77.36 -24.68
CA GLN A 260 9.78 76.26 -23.70
C GLN A 260 10.80 76.48 -22.58
N LYS A 261 10.33 76.42 -21.32
CA LYS A 261 11.17 76.61 -20.12
C LYS A 261 11.72 75.31 -19.51
N LYS A 262 11.09 74.15 -19.76
CA LYS A 262 11.52 72.83 -19.22
C LYS A 262 11.34 71.70 -20.23
N CYS A 263 12.27 70.74 -20.22
CA CYS A 263 12.23 69.56 -21.09
C CYS A 263 11.18 68.54 -20.58
N SER A 264 10.24 68.15 -21.44
CA SER A 264 9.16 67.18 -21.12
C SER A 264 9.71 65.81 -20.71
N PHE A 265 10.77 65.35 -21.38
CA PHE A 265 11.42 64.08 -21.08
C PHE A 265 12.07 64.07 -19.69
N CYS A 266 12.69 65.17 -19.27
CA CYS A 266 13.29 65.29 -17.95
C CYS A 266 12.23 65.29 -16.83
N HIS A 267 11.07 65.91 -17.07
CA HIS A 267 9.97 65.90 -16.10
C HIS A 267 9.40 64.48 -15.87
N ALA A 268 9.16 63.72 -16.95
CA ALA A 268 8.64 62.36 -16.85
C ALA A 268 9.59 61.40 -16.11
N VAL A 269 10.90 61.58 -16.28
CA VAL A 269 11.93 60.80 -15.54
C VAL A 269 11.85 61.09 -14.04
N ARG A 270 11.71 62.37 -13.65
CA ARG A 270 11.59 62.79 -12.25
C ARG A 270 10.43 62.12 -11.53
N ASP A 271 9.25 62.07 -12.15
CA ASP A 271 8.05 61.49 -11.54
C ASP A 271 8.18 59.97 -11.33
N ARG A 272 8.83 59.25 -12.27
CA ARG A 272 9.11 57.82 -12.11
C ARG A 272 10.06 57.55 -10.95
N LEU A 273 11.12 58.34 -10.83
CA LEU A 273 12.10 58.22 -9.74
C LEU A 273 11.43 58.44 -8.37
N HIS A 274 10.59 59.47 -8.26
CA HIS A 274 9.84 59.74 -7.03
C HIS A 274 8.91 58.57 -6.61
N LYS A 275 8.19 57.97 -7.57
CA LYS A 275 7.35 56.79 -7.31
C LYS A 275 8.17 55.55 -6.91
N LYS A 276 9.36 55.37 -7.47
CA LYS A 276 10.29 54.27 -7.12
C LYS A 276 10.78 54.40 -5.67
N ASP A 277 11.09 55.61 -5.22
CA ASP A 277 11.56 55.86 -3.85
C ASP A 277 10.47 55.54 -2.81
N LEU A 278 9.22 55.94 -3.07
CA LEU A 278 8.08 55.64 -2.21
C LEU A 278 7.81 54.13 -2.09
N ARG A 279 7.90 53.38 -3.19
CA ARG A 279 7.78 51.91 -3.18
C ARG A 279 8.90 51.27 -2.36
N SER A 280 10.13 51.75 -2.54
CA SER A 280 11.30 51.25 -1.82
C SER A 280 11.18 51.47 -0.30
N LYS A 281 10.66 52.63 0.14
CA LYS A 281 10.39 52.90 1.56
C LYS A 281 9.36 51.92 2.15
N LYS A 282 8.21 51.72 1.48
CA LYS A 282 7.17 50.78 1.93
C LYS A 282 7.65 49.32 2.04
N ILE A 283 8.52 48.88 1.12
CA ILE A 283 9.12 47.54 1.18
C ILE A 283 10.03 47.41 2.41
N LYS A 284 10.89 48.41 2.65
CA LYS A 284 11.80 48.42 3.82
C LYS A 284 11.03 48.39 5.14
N GLU A 285 9.93 49.15 5.27
CA GLU A 285 9.07 49.15 6.46
C GLU A 285 8.42 47.77 6.70
N LYS A 286 7.85 47.15 5.65
CA LYS A 286 7.29 45.79 5.76
C LYS A 286 8.34 44.74 6.14
N GLN A 287 9.56 44.85 5.60
CA GLN A 287 10.67 43.96 5.95
C GLN A 287 11.11 44.16 7.40
N ALA A 288 11.16 45.40 7.90
CA ALA A 288 11.50 45.71 9.28
C ALA A 288 10.47 45.13 10.27
N GLU A 289 9.17 45.27 9.96
CA GLU A 289 8.08 44.72 10.79
C GLU A 289 8.12 43.18 10.81
N ARG A 290 8.31 42.53 9.66
CA ARG A 290 8.51 41.07 9.60
C ARG A 290 9.72 40.62 10.42
N LYS A 291 10.84 41.34 10.36
CA LYS A 291 12.05 41.04 11.15
C LYS A 291 11.79 41.18 12.65
N LYS A 292 11.00 42.18 13.07
CA LYS A 292 10.59 42.39 14.47
C LYS A 292 9.69 41.25 14.97
N GLN A 293 8.67 40.88 14.19
CA GLN A 293 7.78 39.76 14.52
C GLN A 293 8.54 38.43 14.61
N MET A 294 9.45 38.17 13.65
CA MET A 294 10.30 36.98 13.66
C MET A 294 11.21 36.92 14.88
N LYS A 295 11.86 38.04 15.25
CA LYS A 295 12.68 38.14 16.47
C LYS A 295 11.86 37.83 17.73
N CYS A 296 10.64 38.34 17.83
CA CYS A 296 9.75 38.06 18.96
C CYS A 296 9.36 36.57 19.04
N ARG A 297 9.02 35.96 17.89
CA ARG A 297 8.71 34.53 17.80
C ARG A 297 9.91 33.66 18.19
N LEU A 298 11.10 33.98 17.70
CA LEU A 298 12.34 33.30 18.06
C LEU A 298 12.64 33.40 19.57
N LYS A 299 12.45 34.57 20.17
CA LYS A 299 12.62 34.75 21.63
C LYS A 299 11.65 33.86 22.42
N THR A 300 10.40 33.77 21.97
CA THR A 300 9.37 32.93 22.59
C THR A 300 9.70 31.44 22.45
N LEU A 301 10.09 30.99 21.26
CA LEU A 301 10.51 29.61 21.00
C LEU A 301 11.75 29.22 21.81
N LYS A 302 12.76 30.09 21.91
CA LYS A 302 13.95 29.87 22.76
C LYS A 302 13.58 29.70 24.23
N LYS A 303 12.70 30.57 24.76
CA LYS A 303 12.20 30.44 26.14
C LYS A 303 11.41 29.14 26.35
N SER A 304 10.56 28.75 25.39
CA SER A 304 9.82 27.49 25.44
C SER A 304 10.75 26.27 25.46
N LYS A 305 11.76 26.26 24.57
CA LYS A 305 12.81 25.22 24.54
C LYS A 305 13.53 25.12 25.88
N GLN A 306 13.91 26.25 26.48
CA GLN A 306 14.61 26.27 27.77
C GLN A 306 13.74 25.71 28.91
N ARG A 307 12.45 26.09 28.96
CA ARG A 307 11.49 25.52 29.94
C ARG A 307 11.31 24.02 29.76
N LEU A 308 11.21 23.55 28.51
CA LEU A 308 11.12 22.12 28.20
C LEU A 308 12.38 21.37 28.62
N LEU A 309 13.58 21.92 28.37
CA LEU A 309 14.85 21.32 28.81
C LEU A 309 14.94 21.21 30.34
N GLN A 310 14.54 22.25 31.07
CA GLN A 310 14.48 22.21 32.54
C GLN A 310 13.47 21.16 33.03
N LYS A 311 12.32 21.04 32.37
CA LYS A 311 11.32 20.02 32.69
C LYS A 311 11.85 18.61 32.44
N VAL A 312 12.56 18.39 31.33
CA VAL A 312 13.21 17.11 31.01
C VAL A 312 14.26 16.77 32.07
N GLN A 313 15.12 17.72 32.47
CA GLN A 313 16.10 17.50 33.53
C GLN A 313 15.44 17.14 34.87
N LYS A 314 14.37 17.83 35.26
CA LYS A 314 13.63 17.52 36.49
C LYS A 314 13.02 16.11 36.45
N LEU A 315 12.40 15.74 35.33
CA LEU A 315 11.83 14.40 35.13
C LEU A 315 12.91 13.30 35.13
N GLN A 316 14.06 13.57 34.51
CA GLN A 316 15.21 12.65 34.54
C GLN A 316 15.73 12.44 35.96
N LYS A 317 15.79 13.49 36.79
CA LYS A 317 16.15 13.38 38.20
C LYS A 317 15.12 12.56 38.98
N GLN A 318 13.83 12.87 38.87
CA GLN A 318 12.75 12.11 39.52
C GLN A 318 12.76 10.62 39.12
N LEU A 319 13.05 10.34 37.85
CA LEU A 319 13.21 8.97 37.36
C LEU A 319 14.42 8.29 38.02
N ALA A 320 15.57 8.96 38.09
CA ALA A 320 16.77 8.42 38.74
C ALA A 320 16.53 8.12 40.23
N ASP A 321 15.88 9.03 40.95
CA ASP A 321 15.52 8.86 42.36
C ASP A 321 14.59 7.64 42.55
N SER A 322 13.57 7.51 41.69
CA SER A 322 12.65 6.36 41.70
C SER A 322 13.36 5.04 41.35
N GLN A 323 14.29 5.06 40.39
CA GLN A 323 15.10 3.90 40.03
C GLN A 323 16.03 3.48 41.18
N GLU A 324 16.58 4.43 41.92
CA GLU A 324 17.42 4.15 43.09
C GLU A 324 16.60 3.52 44.22
N LEU A 325 15.38 4.02 44.46
CA LEU A 325 14.45 3.41 45.42
C LEU A 325 14.15 1.95 45.04
N CYS A 326 13.83 1.68 43.77
CA CYS A 326 13.59 0.32 43.27
C CYS A 326 14.81 -0.60 43.36
N LYS A 327 16.05 -0.07 43.30
CA LYS A 327 17.28 -0.85 43.49
C LYS A 327 17.52 -1.23 44.95
N LYS A 328 17.08 -0.41 45.89
CA LYS A 328 17.23 -0.66 47.35
C LYS A 328 16.27 -1.73 47.88
N VAL A 329 15.20 -2.02 47.15
CA VAL A 329 14.23 -3.07 47.52
C VAL A 329 14.88 -4.46 47.39
N LYS A 330 14.94 -5.20 48.49
CA LYS A 330 15.37 -6.61 48.52
C LYS A 330 14.39 -7.50 47.77
N LYS A 331 14.89 -8.55 47.13
CA LYS A 331 14.08 -9.47 46.33
C LYS A 331 13.06 -10.22 47.20
N GLU A 332 13.44 -10.62 48.42
CA GLU A 332 12.54 -11.33 49.35
C GLU A 332 11.31 -10.47 49.72
N ALA A 333 11.53 -9.20 50.07
CA ALA A 333 10.46 -8.28 50.44
C ALA A 333 9.45 -8.04 49.29
N LEU A 334 9.92 -8.13 48.03
CA LEU A 334 9.06 -8.02 46.86
C LEU A 334 8.22 -9.30 46.65
N GLU A 335 8.84 -10.47 46.83
CA GLU A 335 8.15 -11.76 46.71
C GLU A 335 7.07 -11.93 47.77
N ASP A 336 7.34 -11.54 49.02
CA ASP A 336 6.35 -11.56 50.11
C ASP A 336 5.15 -10.63 49.83
N ALA A 337 5.39 -9.44 49.29
CA ALA A 337 4.34 -8.48 48.96
C ALA A 337 3.45 -8.93 47.79
N ILE A 338 3.98 -9.76 46.90
CA ILE A 338 3.31 -10.20 45.67
C ILE A 338 2.63 -11.57 45.83
N LYS A 339 2.96 -12.32 46.89
CA LYS A 339 2.49 -13.69 47.11
C LYS A 339 0.96 -13.86 47.09
N SER A 340 0.20 -12.81 47.41
CA SER A 340 -1.27 -12.82 47.37
C SER A 340 -1.86 -12.67 45.96
N LEU A 341 -1.06 -12.31 44.96
CA LEU A 341 -1.51 -12.10 43.57
C LEU A 341 -1.43 -13.41 42.76
N PRO A 342 -2.24 -13.56 41.69
CA PRO A 342 -2.11 -14.68 40.75
C PRO A 342 -0.74 -14.72 40.04
N ASP A 343 -0.23 -15.89 39.72
CA ASP A 343 1.12 -16.11 39.16
C ASP A 343 1.46 -15.20 37.96
N SER A 344 0.54 -15.07 37.00
CA SER A 344 0.74 -14.19 35.83
C SER A 344 0.88 -12.71 36.22
N GLN A 345 0.18 -12.27 37.26
CA GLN A 345 0.32 -10.91 37.80
C GLN A 345 1.63 -10.77 38.57
N GLN A 346 2.03 -11.81 39.31
CA GLN A 346 3.32 -11.80 40.00
C GLN A 346 4.48 -11.62 39.02
N GLU A 347 4.47 -12.38 37.91
CA GLU A 347 5.49 -12.27 36.86
C GLU A 347 5.48 -10.91 36.17
N ALA A 348 4.30 -10.32 35.91
CA ALA A 348 4.20 -8.98 35.34
C ALA A 348 4.82 -7.91 36.27
N VAL A 349 4.54 -7.99 37.58
CA VAL A 349 5.11 -7.06 38.56
C VAL A 349 6.63 -7.26 38.68
N LYS A 350 7.12 -8.50 38.76
CA LYS A 350 8.57 -8.80 38.74
C LYS A 350 9.23 -8.20 37.50
N ALA A 351 8.63 -8.35 36.32
CA ALA A 351 9.13 -7.78 35.08
C ALA A 351 9.17 -6.24 35.10
N CYS A 352 8.17 -5.59 35.74
CA CYS A 352 8.15 -4.13 35.97
C CYS A 352 9.29 -3.69 36.89
N PHE A 353 9.50 -4.36 38.02
CA PHE A 353 10.60 -4.05 38.94
C PHE A 353 11.97 -4.25 38.28
N ASP A 354 12.19 -5.36 37.58
CA ASP A 354 13.46 -5.63 36.90
C ASP A 354 13.73 -4.66 35.75
N SER A 355 12.66 -4.22 35.07
CA SER A 355 12.76 -3.16 34.05
C SER A 355 13.07 -1.80 34.66
N SER A 356 12.53 -1.50 35.84
CA SER A 356 12.77 -0.23 36.55
C SER A 356 14.21 -0.09 37.02
N LYS A 357 14.89 -1.20 37.37
CA LYS A 357 16.31 -1.20 37.80
C LYS A 357 17.28 -0.79 36.68
N LYS A 358 16.85 -0.84 35.41
CA LYS A 358 17.69 -0.59 34.23
C LYS A 358 17.49 0.81 33.65
N ARG A 359 18.58 1.42 33.17
CA ARG A 359 18.60 2.79 32.62
C ARG A 359 17.99 2.90 31.21
N GLY A 360 17.78 1.80 30.49
CA GLY A 360 17.31 1.78 29.11
C GLY A 360 16.19 0.78 28.83
N LEU A 361 15.55 0.94 27.65
CA LEU A 361 14.57 -0.01 27.11
C LEU A 361 15.26 -1.27 26.53
N SER A 362 16.54 -1.18 26.18
CA SER A 362 17.35 -2.26 25.63
C SER A 362 17.92 -3.16 26.73
N GLY A 363 18.10 -4.46 26.41
CA GLY A 363 18.77 -5.41 27.30
C GLY A 363 17.97 -5.86 28.54
N ARG A 364 16.64 -5.69 28.54
CA ARG A 364 15.75 -6.25 29.58
C ARG A 364 15.70 -7.77 29.40
N ARG A 365 16.15 -8.50 30.43
CA ARG A 365 16.03 -9.96 30.48
C ARG A 365 14.68 -10.23 31.10
N CYS A 366 13.85 -11.02 30.43
CA CYS A 366 12.56 -11.45 30.93
C CYS A 366 12.72 -12.86 31.48
N SER A 367 11.96 -13.20 32.53
CA SER A 367 11.82 -14.60 32.94
C SER A 367 11.19 -15.42 31.80
N ILE A 368 11.50 -16.71 31.74
CA ILE A 368 10.92 -17.60 30.73
C ILE A 368 9.40 -17.64 30.89
N ALA A 369 8.91 -17.68 32.14
CA ALA A 369 7.48 -17.61 32.45
C ALA A 369 6.82 -16.34 31.88
N TRP A 370 7.43 -15.16 32.07
CA TRP A 370 6.92 -13.91 31.50
C TRP A 370 6.95 -13.89 29.97
N VAL A 371 7.96 -14.50 29.35
CA VAL A 371 8.02 -14.65 27.88
C VAL A 371 6.87 -15.51 27.38
N TYR A 372 6.52 -16.60 28.06
CA TYR A 372 5.36 -17.43 27.72
C TYR A 372 4.04 -16.66 27.85
N GLU A 373 3.84 -15.91 28.93
CA GLU A 373 2.65 -15.06 29.08
C GLU A 373 2.55 -14.01 27.97
N CYS A 374 3.66 -13.36 27.64
CA CYS A 374 3.73 -12.41 26.53
C CYS A 374 3.45 -13.07 25.18
N LEU A 375 3.91 -14.32 24.98
CA LEU A 375 3.61 -15.10 23.79
C LEU A 375 2.10 -15.42 23.70
N MET A 376 1.48 -15.84 24.80
CA MET A 376 0.04 -16.08 24.88
C MET A 376 -0.78 -14.82 24.61
N MET A 377 -0.39 -13.68 25.20
CA MET A 377 -1.00 -12.38 24.93
C MET A 377 -0.92 -12.02 23.43
N ARG A 378 0.24 -12.24 22.80
CA ARG A 378 0.43 -11.99 21.37
C ARG A 378 -0.41 -12.93 20.51
N ILE A 379 -0.52 -14.21 20.85
CA ILE A 379 -1.37 -15.18 20.14
C ILE A 379 -2.83 -14.74 20.19
N LYS A 380 -3.33 -14.31 21.37
CA LYS A 380 -4.71 -13.83 21.52
C LYS A 380 -4.96 -12.52 20.76
N SER A 381 -4.04 -11.56 20.80
CA SER A 381 -4.18 -10.31 20.06
C SER A 381 -2.82 -9.65 19.76
N PRO A 382 -2.28 -9.81 18.53
CA PRO A 382 -1.04 -9.16 18.12
C PRO A 382 -1.14 -7.64 18.13
N ARG A 383 -2.33 -7.10 17.84
CA ARG A 383 -2.58 -5.65 17.83
C ARG A 383 -2.52 -5.07 19.23
N LEU A 384 -3.16 -5.72 20.20
CA LEU A 384 -3.10 -5.30 21.59
C LEU A 384 -1.67 -5.41 22.13
N TYR A 385 -0.96 -6.49 21.81
CA TYR A 385 0.44 -6.65 22.19
C TYR A 385 1.32 -5.51 21.65
N ASN A 386 1.15 -5.13 20.38
CA ASN A 386 1.87 -3.99 19.79
C ASN A 386 1.53 -2.68 20.49
N TYR A 387 0.24 -2.45 20.77
CA TYR A 387 -0.20 -1.26 21.49
C TYR A 387 0.42 -1.15 22.89
N ILE A 388 0.42 -2.25 23.65
CA ILE A 388 1.05 -2.32 24.98
C ILE A 388 2.55 -2.00 24.90
N LYS A 389 3.23 -2.56 23.88
CA LYS A 389 4.66 -2.36 23.67
C LYS A 389 5.00 -0.93 23.24
N GLU A 390 4.32 -0.40 22.22
CA GLU A 390 4.61 0.91 21.62
C GLU A 390 4.34 2.06 22.60
N ASN A 391 3.30 1.91 23.43
CA ASN A 391 2.96 2.90 24.47
C ASN A 391 3.68 2.64 25.80
N ASN A 392 4.60 1.65 25.86
CA ASN A 392 5.34 1.27 27.07
C ASN A 392 4.43 1.01 28.29
N ILE A 393 3.26 0.41 28.08
CA ILE A 393 2.28 0.12 29.15
C ILE A 393 2.82 -0.98 30.07
N LEU A 394 3.42 -2.02 29.50
CA LEU A 394 4.08 -3.10 30.24
C LEU A 394 5.46 -3.39 29.62
N PRO A 395 6.42 -3.87 30.43
CA PRO A 395 7.73 -4.30 29.95
C PRO A 395 7.63 -5.65 29.24
N VAL A 396 7.18 -5.63 27.99
CA VAL A 396 7.00 -6.83 27.17
C VAL A 396 8.20 -7.06 26.24
N PRO A 397 8.55 -8.32 25.93
CA PRO A 397 9.61 -8.65 24.98
C PRO A 397 9.40 -8.08 23.58
N THR A 398 10.50 -7.95 22.83
CA THR A 398 10.40 -7.58 21.41
C THR A 398 9.88 -8.73 20.55
N HIS A 399 9.41 -8.43 19.33
CA HIS A 399 9.01 -9.46 18.37
C HIS A 399 10.15 -10.41 18.04
N SER A 400 11.37 -9.89 17.91
CA SER A 400 12.56 -10.71 17.67
C SER A 400 12.83 -11.65 18.84
N THR A 401 12.66 -11.18 20.08
CA THR A 401 12.77 -12.03 21.27
C THR A 401 11.72 -13.13 21.24
N LEU A 402 10.43 -12.80 21.08
CA LEU A 402 9.37 -13.82 21.01
C LEU A 402 9.60 -14.80 19.86
N HIS A 403 10.02 -14.32 18.69
CA HIS A 403 10.30 -15.16 17.54
C HIS A 403 11.49 -16.09 17.78
N SER A 404 12.53 -15.65 18.49
CA SER A 404 13.65 -16.52 18.90
C SER A 404 13.20 -17.68 19.79
N TYR A 405 12.18 -17.48 20.64
CA TYR A 405 11.62 -18.56 21.47
C TYR A 405 10.73 -19.50 20.64
N ILE A 406 9.97 -18.95 19.68
CA ILE A 406 9.15 -19.76 18.75
C ILE A 406 10.03 -20.57 17.81
N LYS A 407 11.13 -20.00 17.35
CA LYS A 407 12.09 -20.60 16.41
C LYS A 407 12.63 -21.95 16.93
N ASN A 408 12.76 -22.09 18.25
CA ASN A 408 13.24 -23.33 18.86
C ASN A 408 12.15 -24.42 18.95
N MET A 409 10.89 -24.10 18.67
CA MET A 409 9.81 -25.07 18.55
C MET A 409 9.83 -25.62 17.12
N GLY A 410 10.18 -26.89 16.95
CA GLY A 410 10.43 -27.54 15.64
C GLY A 410 9.28 -27.47 14.64
N GLY A 411 9.56 -27.86 13.39
CA GLY A 411 8.65 -27.78 12.25
C GLY A 411 7.29 -28.47 12.46
N GLY A 412 6.26 -27.97 11.77
CA GLY A 412 4.86 -28.30 12.03
C GLY A 412 4.30 -29.55 11.34
N PHE A 413 5.04 -30.21 10.44
CA PHE A 413 4.54 -31.36 9.67
C PHE A 413 5.15 -32.69 10.12
N GLY A 414 4.38 -33.77 10.06
CA GLY A 414 4.65 -35.07 10.67
C GLY A 414 3.96 -35.23 12.03
N PHE A 415 4.27 -36.34 12.70
CA PHE A 415 3.88 -36.58 14.09
C PHE A 415 4.70 -35.69 15.04
N HIS A 416 4.02 -35.00 15.95
CA HIS A 416 4.66 -34.06 16.86
C HIS A 416 5.23 -34.80 18.07
N THR A 417 6.44 -35.35 17.93
CA THR A 417 7.10 -36.17 18.96
C THR A 417 7.30 -35.44 20.29
N VAL A 418 7.61 -34.14 20.26
CA VAL A 418 7.73 -33.31 21.47
C VAL A 418 6.37 -33.17 22.17
N THR A 419 5.29 -33.00 21.40
CA THR A 419 3.93 -32.92 21.94
C THR A 419 3.53 -34.25 22.58
N LEU A 420 3.82 -35.39 21.95
CA LEU A 420 3.53 -36.71 22.52
C LEU A 420 4.24 -36.93 23.88
N LYS A 421 5.53 -36.55 23.98
CA LYS A 421 6.27 -36.58 25.26
C LYS A 421 5.69 -35.64 26.33
N LEU A 422 5.13 -34.50 25.91
CA LEU A 422 4.46 -33.58 26.83
C LEU A 422 3.09 -34.11 27.26
N ILE A 423 2.38 -34.81 26.38
CA ILE A 423 1.13 -35.50 26.68
C ILE A 423 1.39 -36.56 27.75
N GLU A 424 2.40 -37.42 27.56
CA GLU A 424 2.79 -38.45 28.53
C GLU A 424 2.98 -37.86 29.93
N LYS A 425 3.73 -36.77 30.06
CA LYS A 425 3.93 -36.06 31.34
C LYS A 425 2.65 -35.47 31.91
N LYS A 426 1.75 -34.98 31.06
CA LYS A 426 0.50 -34.33 31.48
C LYS A 426 -0.52 -35.33 32.01
N ILE A 427 -0.54 -36.54 31.46
CA ILE A 427 -1.54 -37.57 31.79
C ILE A 427 -1.10 -38.52 32.91
N MET A 428 0.10 -38.34 33.48
CA MET A 428 0.60 -39.19 34.58
C MET A 428 -0.37 -39.26 35.76
N ASP A 429 -1.03 -38.12 36.07
CA ASP A 429 -1.98 -38.00 37.17
C ASP A 429 -3.44 -38.28 36.77
N TRP A 430 -3.70 -38.67 35.51
CA TRP A 430 -5.06 -38.91 35.03
C TRP A 430 -5.53 -40.31 35.41
N ASP A 431 -6.82 -40.44 35.74
CA ASP A 431 -7.48 -41.75 35.81
C ASP A 431 -7.63 -42.36 34.41
N GLU A 432 -7.71 -43.69 34.37
CA GLU A 432 -7.88 -44.44 33.13
C GLU A 432 -9.11 -44.00 32.33
N GLY A 433 -10.19 -43.58 33.00
CA GLY A 433 -11.39 -43.10 32.32
C GLY A 433 -11.18 -41.78 31.56
N ASN A 434 -10.30 -40.90 32.04
CA ASN A 434 -9.96 -39.63 31.40
C ASN A 434 -8.93 -39.78 30.28
N LYS A 435 -8.18 -40.89 30.24
CA LYS A 435 -7.22 -41.19 29.16
C LYS A 435 -7.89 -41.70 27.89
N ARG A 436 -9.15 -42.13 27.96
CA ARG A 436 -9.93 -42.66 26.83
C ARG A 436 -10.48 -41.56 25.93
N GLY A 437 -10.35 -41.73 24.62
CA GLY A 437 -10.80 -40.75 23.64
C GLY A 437 -10.85 -41.26 22.21
N CYS A 438 -11.04 -40.32 21.30
CA CYS A 438 -11.07 -40.55 19.86
C CYS A 438 -10.02 -39.72 19.12
N ILE A 439 -9.65 -40.20 17.94
CA ILE A 439 -8.87 -39.45 16.97
C ILE A 439 -9.85 -38.77 16.00
N LEU A 440 -9.67 -37.47 15.80
CA LEU A 440 -10.36 -36.67 14.80
C LEU A 440 -9.43 -36.44 13.61
N ILE A 441 -9.95 -36.66 12.41
CA ILE A 441 -9.19 -36.50 11.17
C ILE A 441 -9.97 -35.61 10.22
N ASP A 442 -9.34 -34.53 9.79
CA ASP A 442 -9.91 -33.63 8.79
C ASP A 442 -8.82 -33.06 7.88
N GLU A 443 -9.22 -32.66 6.68
CA GLU A 443 -8.35 -32.08 5.66
C GLU A 443 -8.73 -30.62 5.40
N MET A 444 -7.74 -29.74 5.51
CA MET A 444 -7.92 -28.31 5.27
C MET A 444 -7.31 -27.90 3.93
N LYS A 445 -8.08 -27.22 3.07
CA LYS A 445 -7.54 -26.64 1.83
C LYS A 445 -6.55 -25.53 2.14
N LEU A 446 -5.35 -25.62 1.57
CA LEU A 446 -4.31 -24.60 1.65
C LEU A 446 -4.14 -23.87 0.31
N THR A 447 -3.58 -22.66 0.39
CA THR A 447 -3.08 -21.97 -0.82
C THR A 447 -1.71 -22.56 -1.15
N PRO A 448 -1.53 -23.17 -2.33
CA PRO A 448 -0.25 -23.75 -2.71
C PRO A 448 0.83 -22.68 -2.77
N GLY A 449 1.97 -22.96 -2.16
CA GLY A 449 3.11 -22.06 -2.16
C GLY A 449 4.29 -22.69 -1.46
N THR A 450 5.48 -22.24 -1.80
CA THR A 450 6.71 -22.67 -1.15
C THR A 450 7.38 -21.51 -0.44
N THR A 451 8.02 -21.84 0.67
CA THR A 451 8.84 -20.91 1.42
C THR A 451 10.19 -21.57 1.68
N PHE A 452 11.26 -20.90 1.26
CA PHE A 452 12.60 -21.36 1.58
C PHE A 452 12.92 -21.02 3.03
N ASN A 453 13.08 -22.05 3.85
CA ASN A 453 13.56 -21.91 5.21
C ASN A 453 15.08 -21.81 5.21
N LYS A 454 15.58 -20.60 5.45
CA LYS A 454 17.02 -20.31 5.45
C LYS A 454 17.81 -21.03 6.54
N GLU A 455 17.13 -21.54 7.56
CA GLU A 455 17.77 -22.10 8.76
C GLU A 455 17.96 -23.61 8.63
N THR A 456 16.94 -24.31 8.15
CA THR A 456 17.00 -25.74 7.83
C THR A 456 17.57 -25.99 6.43
N LEU A 457 17.70 -24.94 5.61
CA LEU A 457 18.02 -25.01 4.18
C LEU A 457 17.04 -25.89 3.39
N THR A 458 15.82 -26.05 3.91
CA THR A 458 14.74 -26.82 3.26
C THR A 458 13.77 -25.89 2.56
N VAL A 459 13.15 -26.40 1.50
CA VAL A 459 12.00 -25.77 0.86
C VAL A 459 10.74 -26.33 1.52
N ASP A 460 10.06 -25.50 2.30
CA ASP A 460 8.76 -25.85 2.86
C ASP A 460 7.68 -25.66 1.79
N GLY A 461 6.60 -26.43 1.85
CA GLY A 461 5.46 -26.34 0.92
C GLY A 461 5.45 -27.40 -0.19
N ILE A 462 6.46 -28.26 -0.24
CA ILE A 462 6.47 -29.46 -1.09
C ILE A 462 5.76 -30.59 -0.33
N THR A 463 4.98 -31.41 -1.03
CA THR A 463 4.29 -32.54 -0.41
C THR A 463 5.25 -33.54 0.22
N GLN A 464 4.86 -34.10 1.36
CA GLN A 464 5.59 -35.17 2.02
C GLN A 464 5.28 -36.55 1.43
N PHE A 465 4.18 -36.63 0.67
CA PHE A 465 3.78 -37.84 -0.05
C PHE A 465 4.14 -37.63 -1.52
N GLU A 466 5.09 -38.42 -2.01
CA GLU A 466 5.25 -38.65 -3.43
C GLU A 466 4.33 -39.81 -3.79
N ASP A 467 3.29 -39.54 -4.59
CA ASP A 467 2.65 -40.62 -5.34
C ASP A 467 3.74 -41.16 -6.29
N ASN A 468 4.07 -42.44 -6.17
CA ASN A 468 5.08 -43.15 -6.97
C ASN A 468 4.71 -43.20 -8.47
N GLU A 469 4.64 -42.05 -9.12
CA GLU A 469 4.62 -41.88 -10.57
C GLU A 469 5.60 -40.74 -10.92
N VAL A 470 6.87 -40.95 -10.60
CA VAL A 470 7.96 -40.17 -11.20
C VAL A 470 8.65 -41.12 -12.18
N ASP A 471 8.28 -41.01 -13.46
CA ASP A 471 9.15 -41.44 -14.55
C ASP A 471 10.57 -40.93 -14.26
N PRO A 472 11.61 -41.78 -14.34
CA PRO A 472 12.97 -41.37 -14.08
C PRO A 472 13.30 -40.14 -14.92
N MET A 473 13.85 -39.12 -14.26
CA MET A 473 14.39 -37.95 -14.94
C MET A 473 15.43 -38.43 -15.95
N PRO A 474 15.45 -37.93 -17.21
CA PRO A 474 16.38 -38.46 -18.20
C PRO A 474 17.81 -38.15 -17.75
N GLU A 475 18.57 -39.20 -17.45
CA GLU A 475 20.01 -39.12 -17.27
C GLU A 475 20.64 -38.59 -18.56
N ASN A 476 21.41 -37.53 -18.39
CA ASN A 476 22.10 -36.85 -19.47
C ASN A 476 23.32 -37.72 -19.85
N GLN A 477 23.13 -38.71 -20.73
CA GLN A 477 24.24 -39.47 -21.29
C GLN A 477 24.86 -38.68 -22.46
N ASN A 478 25.92 -37.95 -22.14
CA ASN A 478 26.98 -37.68 -23.10
C ASN A 478 27.79 -38.96 -23.24
N GLU A 479 27.66 -39.68 -24.34
CA GLU A 479 28.76 -40.51 -24.84
C GLU A 479 28.66 -40.62 -26.37
N ILE A 480 29.78 -40.27 -26.99
CA ILE A 480 30.01 -40.13 -28.42
C ILE A 480 30.53 -41.48 -28.93
N MET A 481 29.91 -41.94 -30.02
CA MET A 481 30.42 -42.82 -31.11
C MET A 481 31.24 -44.06 -30.74
N ASN A 482 30.82 -45.22 -31.26
CA ASN A 482 31.57 -45.92 -32.31
C ASN A 482 30.70 -46.98 -33.01
N GLU A 483 31.16 -47.28 -34.22
CA GLU A 483 30.55 -47.99 -35.34
C GLU A 483 30.21 -49.47 -35.04
N ASP A 484 29.18 -50.02 -35.68
CA ASP A 484 29.37 -50.97 -36.80
C ASP A 484 28.03 -51.46 -37.37
N VAL A 485 28.10 -51.74 -38.67
CA VAL A 485 27.06 -52.04 -39.64
C VAL A 485 26.72 -53.52 -39.63
N ASP A 486 25.43 -53.89 -39.67
CA ASP A 486 24.95 -55.10 -40.35
C ASP A 486 23.44 -55.04 -40.67
N ASP A 487 23.09 -55.75 -41.75
CA ASP A 487 21.98 -55.65 -42.72
C ASP A 487 20.49 -55.58 -42.25
N PRO A 488 19.54 -55.13 -43.12
CA PRO A 488 18.15 -54.83 -42.78
C PRO A 488 17.15 -55.96 -43.11
N GLU A 489 16.22 -56.25 -42.19
CA GLU A 489 14.99 -57.02 -42.49
C GLU A 489 13.79 -56.09 -42.84
N PRO A 490 12.87 -56.54 -43.73
CA PRO A 490 11.97 -55.66 -44.46
C PRO A 490 10.71 -55.26 -43.68
N GLN A 491 10.30 -53.99 -43.83
CA GLN A 491 9.08 -53.46 -43.23
C GLN A 491 7.79 -53.89 -43.97
N PRO A 492 6.69 -54.14 -43.24
CA PRO A 492 5.35 -54.28 -43.82
C PRO A 492 4.77 -52.91 -44.25
N PRO A 493 3.78 -52.89 -45.17
CA PRO A 493 3.44 -51.72 -45.97
C PRO A 493 2.76 -50.59 -45.20
N LEU A 494 3.10 -49.36 -45.60
CA LEU A 494 2.57 -48.09 -45.08
C LEU A 494 1.03 -48.00 -45.17
N PRO A 495 0.32 -47.67 -44.08
CA PRO A 495 -1.06 -47.21 -44.15
C PRO A 495 -1.13 -45.77 -44.68
N LYS A 496 -2.02 -45.56 -45.64
CA LYS A 496 -2.26 -44.31 -46.40
C LYS A 496 -2.23 -43.05 -45.52
N ILE A 497 -1.28 -42.16 -45.82
CA ILE A 497 -1.17 -40.81 -45.24
C ILE A 497 -2.42 -39.99 -45.60
N LYS A 498 -3.38 -39.88 -44.68
CA LYS A 498 -4.29 -38.74 -44.69
C LYS A 498 -3.47 -37.52 -44.29
N ARG A 499 -3.17 -36.64 -45.25
CA ARG A 499 -2.53 -35.34 -45.00
C ARG A 499 -3.43 -34.51 -44.07
N LYS A 500 -3.26 -34.66 -42.75
CA LYS A 500 -3.71 -33.65 -41.79
C LYS A 500 -2.82 -32.43 -42.04
N ARG A 501 -3.44 -31.34 -42.47
CA ARG A 501 -2.81 -30.03 -42.61
C ARG A 501 -2.14 -29.67 -41.27
N VAL A 502 -0.82 -29.82 -41.18
CA VAL A 502 -0.05 -29.38 -40.00
C VAL A 502 -0.06 -27.86 -40.04
N THR A 503 -0.94 -27.26 -39.25
CA THR A 503 -0.86 -25.83 -38.97
C THR A 503 0.42 -25.61 -38.17
N TRP A 504 1.38 -24.88 -38.75
CA TRP A 504 2.54 -24.37 -38.01
C TRP A 504 2.05 -23.59 -36.79
N LYS A 505 2.21 -24.17 -35.59
CA LYS A 505 1.99 -23.43 -34.35
C LYS A 505 3.18 -22.50 -34.17
N ASP A 506 2.90 -21.21 -33.94
CA ASP A 506 3.90 -20.17 -33.69
C ASP A 506 4.92 -20.64 -32.63
N PRO A 507 6.24 -20.66 -32.93
CA PRO A 507 7.29 -21.06 -32.00
C PRO A 507 7.25 -20.33 -30.65
N ARG A 508 6.72 -19.10 -30.63
CA ARG A 508 6.51 -18.33 -29.39
C ARG A 508 5.41 -18.91 -28.52
N LYS A 509 4.32 -19.40 -29.12
CA LYS A 509 3.24 -20.11 -28.40
C LYS A 509 3.67 -21.50 -27.93
N ILE A 510 4.58 -22.15 -28.66
CA ILE A 510 5.18 -23.44 -28.24
C ILE A 510 6.07 -23.25 -27.01
N LYS A 511 6.91 -22.20 -26.99
CA LYS A 511 7.73 -21.86 -25.80
C LYS A 511 6.87 -21.41 -24.61
N GLU A 512 5.82 -20.61 -24.83
CA GLU A 512 4.89 -20.22 -23.75
C GLU A 512 4.09 -21.42 -23.22
N ASN A 513 3.62 -22.32 -24.07
CA ASN A 513 2.94 -23.54 -23.64
C ASN A 513 3.88 -24.52 -22.95
N SER A 514 5.11 -24.69 -23.44
CA SER A 514 6.12 -25.53 -22.78
C SER A 514 6.50 -24.96 -21.41
N GLN A 515 6.68 -23.64 -21.29
CA GLN A 515 6.95 -23.01 -20.00
C GLN A 515 5.74 -23.09 -19.06
N ARG A 516 4.51 -22.97 -19.58
CA ARG A 516 3.29 -23.18 -18.80
C ARG A 516 3.14 -24.62 -18.36
N GLU A 517 3.46 -25.59 -19.20
CA GLU A 517 3.44 -27.02 -18.87
C GLU A 517 4.51 -27.38 -17.85
N VAL A 518 5.73 -26.85 -17.98
CA VAL A 518 6.81 -26.99 -16.99
C VAL A 518 6.42 -26.31 -15.67
N ASN A 519 5.89 -25.09 -15.71
CA ASN A 519 5.41 -24.40 -14.51
C ASN A 519 4.22 -25.13 -13.88
N GLN A 520 3.31 -25.68 -14.68
CA GLN A 520 2.19 -26.47 -14.19
C GLN A 520 2.70 -27.77 -13.56
N LYS A 521 3.64 -28.48 -14.21
CA LYS A 521 4.33 -29.69 -13.71
C LYS A 521 5.18 -29.41 -12.46
N PHE A 522 5.71 -28.19 -12.29
CA PHE A 522 6.42 -27.77 -11.09
C PHE A 522 5.45 -27.42 -9.94
N MET A 523 4.37 -26.68 -10.23
CA MET A 523 3.28 -26.41 -9.29
C MET A 523 2.57 -27.69 -8.84
N LYS A 524 2.67 -28.78 -9.61
CA LYS A 524 2.22 -30.12 -9.21
C LYS A 524 3.02 -30.71 -8.02
N ARG A 525 4.08 -30.08 -7.52
CA ARG A 525 4.80 -30.58 -6.34
C ARG A 525 4.36 -29.93 -5.04
N PHE A 526 3.51 -28.91 -5.12
CA PHE A 526 3.13 -28.13 -3.95
C PHE A 526 1.93 -28.75 -3.25
N GLY A 527 2.04 -28.84 -1.92
CA GLY A 527 0.92 -29.24 -1.10
C GLY A 527 -0.19 -28.21 -1.16
N ASP A 528 -1.42 -28.70 -1.28
CA ASP A 528 -2.62 -27.88 -1.38
C ASP A 528 -3.69 -28.29 -0.37
N HIS A 529 -3.41 -29.29 0.46
CA HIS A 529 -4.20 -29.65 1.63
C HIS A 529 -3.30 -29.93 2.83
N ALA A 530 -3.79 -29.67 4.04
CA ALA A 530 -3.20 -30.11 5.28
C ALA A 530 -4.13 -31.13 5.95
N LEU A 531 -3.67 -32.37 6.06
CA LEU A 531 -4.32 -33.39 6.85
C LEU A 531 -3.92 -33.19 8.31
N VAL A 532 -4.90 -33.04 9.21
CA VAL A 532 -4.66 -32.84 10.64
C VAL A 532 -5.25 -34.00 11.41
N ILE A 533 -4.43 -34.57 12.31
CA ILE A 533 -4.85 -35.62 13.23
C ILE A 533 -4.83 -35.02 14.64
N SER A 534 -5.96 -35.08 15.32
CA SER A 534 -6.11 -34.57 16.69
C SER A 534 -6.67 -35.63 17.61
N PHE A 535 -6.30 -35.62 18.88
CA PHE A 535 -6.90 -36.46 19.91
C PHE A 535 -7.88 -35.65 20.77
N GLN A 536 -9.04 -36.23 21.03
CA GLN A 536 -10.05 -35.70 21.93
C GLN A 536 -10.44 -36.77 22.97
N PRO A 537 -10.20 -36.56 24.27
CA PRO A 537 -10.72 -37.43 25.32
C PRO A 537 -12.24 -37.33 25.40
N PHE A 538 -12.90 -38.41 25.81
CA PHE A 538 -14.36 -38.41 26.02
C PHE A 538 -14.76 -37.60 27.25
N LYS A 539 -13.85 -37.48 28.23
CA LYS A 539 -14.03 -36.70 29.44
C LYS A 539 -13.07 -35.52 29.45
N GLY A 540 -13.60 -34.35 29.82
CA GLY A 540 -12.84 -33.10 29.90
C GLY A 540 -12.93 -32.24 28.64
N GLN A 541 -12.49 -30.99 28.77
CA GLN A 541 -12.49 -29.99 27.69
C GLN A 541 -11.07 -29.82 27.16
N TRP A 542 -10.53 -30.88 26.56
CA TRP A 542 -9.20 -30.87 25.98
C TRP A 542 -9.26 -31.40 24.55
N VAL A 543 -8.49 -30.80 23.64
CA VAL A 543 -8.25 -31.31 22.29
C VAL A 543 -6.80 -30.96 21.96
N GLN A 544 -6.09 -31.88 21.34
CA GLN A 544 -4.69 -31.66 20.98
C GLN A 544 -4.42 -32.18 19.58
N ALA A 545 -3.91 -31.32 18.70
CA ALA A 545 -3.34 -31.75 17.43
C ALA A 545 -2.05 -32.53 17.72
N VAL A 546 -1.95 -33.73 17.17
CA VAL A 546 -0.85 -34.68 17.40
C VAL A 546 -0.02 -34.89 16.14
N ALA A 547 -0.61 -34.64 14.97
CA ALA A 547 0.10 -34.66 13.71
C ALA A 547 -0.54 -33.70 12.71
N ALA A 548 0.27 -33.21 11.78
CA ALA A 548 -0.22 -32.51 10.59
C ALA A 548 0.63 -32.94 9.40
N PHE A 549 0.02 -33.22 8.25
CA PHE A 549 0.74 -33.63 7.05
C PHE A 549 0.36 -32.75 5.88
N LEU A 550 1.36 -32.44 5.05
CA LEU A 550 1.16 -31.64 3.84
C LEU A 550 0.94 -32.57 2.65
N THR A 551 -0.30 -32.60 2.15
CA THR A 551 -0.74 -33.47 1.06
C THR A 551 -1.04 -32.66 -0.20
N ARG A 552 -1.08 -33.35 -1.34
CA ARG A 552 -1.58 -32.80 -2.59
C ARG A 552 -2.78 -33.59 -3.05
N GLY A 553 -3.88 -32.89 -3.24
CA GLY A 553 -5.18 -33.53 -3.20
C GLY A 553 -5.46 -34.15 -1.83
N ASN A 554 -6.47 -35.01 -1.81
CA ASN A 554 -6.88 -35.72 -0.61
C ASN A 554 -5.94 -36.90 -0.40
N ALA A 555 -5.63 -37.23 0.84
CA ALA A 555 -4.81 -38.39 1.15
C ALA A 555 -5.50 -39.67 0.65
N SER A 556 -4.74 -40.55 0.00
CA SER A 556 -5.26 -41.82 -0.47
C SER A 556 -5.71 -42.69 0.71
N ALA A 557 -6.65 -43.61 0.46
CA ALA A 557 -7.10 -44.55 1.48
C ALA A 557 -5.95 -45.38 2.09
N ASN A 558 -4.92 -45.71 1.30
CA ASN A 558 -3.71 -46.38 1.77
C ASN A 558 -2.94 -45.52 2.76
N GLN A 559 -2.62 -44.28 2.37
CA GLN A 559 -1.88 -43.34 3.21
C GLN A 559 -2.62 -43.10 4.53
N LEU A 560 -3.94 -42.85 4.47
CA LEU A 560 -4.76 -42.66 5.66
C LEU A 560 -4.74 -43.88 6.59
N THR A 561 -4.82 -45.09 6.04
CA THR A 561 -4.76 -46.33 6.84
C THR A 561 -3.44 -46.41 7.62
N HIS A 562 -2.31 -46.17 6.95
CA HIS A 562 -1.00 -46.18 7.60
C HIS A 562 -0.87 -45.08 8.67
N LEU A 563 -1.30 -43.86 8.36
CA LEU A 563 -1.24 -42.74 9.30
C LEU A 563 -2.12 -42.97 10.54
N ILE A 564 -3.28 -43.59 10.39
CA ILE A 564 -4.16 -43.91 11.51
C ILE A 564 -3.53 -44.96 12.41
N LEU A 565 -2.99 -46.04 11.83
CA LEU A 565 -2.31 -47.08 12.61
C LEU A 565 -1.13 -46.50 13.40
N GLU A 566 -0.30 -45.68 12.75
CA GLU A 566 0.83 -45.01 13.38
C GLU A 566 0.37 -44.05 14.49
N ALA A 567 -0.69 -43.26 14.24
CA ALA A 567 -1.24 -42.35 15.23
C ALA A 567 -1.79 -43.09 16.46
N VAL A 568 -2.51 -44.19 16.25
CA VAL A 568 -3.03 -45.02 17.35
C VAL A 568 -1.87 -45.59 18.17
N ASN A 569 -0.84 -46.13 17.52
CA ASN A 569 0.30 -46.70 18.21
C ASN A 569 1.05 -45.65 19.06
N LEU A 570 1.39 -44.50 18.47
CA LEU A 570 2.10 -43.42 19.18
C LEU A 570 1.30 -42.83 20.36
N LEU A 571 -0.02 -42.75 20.25
CA LEU A 571 -0.87 -42.27 21.33
C LEU A 571 -1.01 -43.30 22.46
N GLU A 572 -1.12 -44.58 22.12
CA GLU A 572 -1.15 -45.68 23.09
C GLU A 572 0.17 -45.83 23.85
N GLU A 573 1.31 -45.70 23.14
CA GLU A 573 2.65 -45.65 23.74
C GLU A 573 2.81 -44.46 24.69
N SER A 574 2.19 -43.32 24.38
CA SER A 574 2.18 -42.13 25.25
C SER A 574 1.26 -42.28 26.47
N GLY A 575 0.54 -43.39 26.60
CA GLY A 575 -0.37 -43.71 27.72
C GLY A 575 -1.82 -43.31 27.52
N LEU A 576 -2.19 -42.68 26.39
CA LEU A 576 -3.60 -42.42 26.04
C LEU A 576 -4.27 -43.70 25.54
N LYS A 577 -5.61 -43.72 25.55
CA LYS A 577 -6.40 -44.85 25.07
C LYS A 577 -7.30 -44.43 23.91
N VAL A 578 -7.01 -44.91 22.71
CA VAL A 578 -7.77 -44.54 21.50
C VAL A 578 -8.86 -45.57 21.26
N ASP A 579 -10.12 -45.18 21.45
CA ASP A 579 -11.25 -46.10 21.25
C ASP A 579 -11.98 -45.87 19.93
N ALA A 580 -11.86 -44.69 19.32
CA ALA A 580 -12.57 -44.39 18.07
C ALA A 580 -11.78 -43.51 17.11
N VAL A 581 -12.07 -43.66 15.82
CA VAL A 581 -11.60 -42.82 14.72
C VAL A 581 -12.81 -42.10 14.12
N VAL A 582 -12.76 -40.78 14.10
CA VAL A 582 -13.81 -39.92 13.56
C VAL A 582 -13.34 -39.28 12.26
N THR A 583 -14.06 -39.51 11.18
CA THR A 583 -13.78 -38.92 9.86
C THR A 583 -15.03 -38.33 9.23
N ASP A 584 -14.86 -37.45 8.24
CA ASP A 584 -15.97 -37.03 7.40
C ASP A 584 -16.52 -38.19 6.53
N GLY A 585 -17.54 -37.89 5.73
CA GLY A 585 -18.20 -38.85 4.84
C GLY A 585 -17.56 -39.02 3.46
N ALA A 586 -16.34 -38.54 3.22
CA ALA A 586 -15.72 -38.58 1.89
C ALA A 586 -15.38 -40.01 1.42
N ASN A 587 -15.36 -40.19 0.09
CA ASN A 587 -15.17 -41.50 -0.53
C ASN A 587 -13.84 -42.18 -0.14
N TRP A 588 -12.75 -41.42 -0.01
CA TRP A 588 -11.45 -41.97 0.39
C TRP A 588 -11.45 -42.39 1.87
N ASN A 589 -12.14 -41.65 2.75
CA ASN A 589 -12.33 -42.03 4.14
C ASN A 589 -13.16 -43.32 4.26
N ARG A 590 -14.26 -43.44 3.52
CA ARG A 590 -15.02 -44.70 3.44
C ARG A 590 -14.22 -45.85 2.84
N SER A 591 -13.32 -45.57 1.90
CA SER A 591 -12.43 -46.59 1.34
C SER A 591 -11.37 -47.03 2.36
N MET A 592 -10.92 -46.13 3.23
CA MET A 592 -10.05 -46.46 4.36
C MET A 592 -10.80 -47.33 5.39
N TRP A 593 -12.07 -47.05 5.70
CA TRP A 593 -12.87 -47.88 6.61
C TRP A 593 -12.95 -49.33 6.13
N LYS A 594 -13.16 -49.55 4.82
CA LYS A 594 -13.16 -50.89 4.22
C LYS A 594 -11.83 -51.63 4.40
N LYS A 595 -10.70 -50.92 4.40
CA LYS A 595 -9.38 -51.52 4.65
C LYS A 595 -9.21 -52.00 6.09
N PHE A 596 -9.90 -51.37 7.04
CA PHE A 596 -10.00 -51.83 8.42
C PHE A 596 -11.04 -52.96 8.62
N GLY A 597 -11.72 -53.40 7.57
CA GLY A 597 -12.77 -54.44 7.65
C GLY A 597 -14.11 -53.92 8.19
N VAL A 598 -14.32 -52.60 8.18
CA VAL A 598 -15.56 -51.98 8.66
C VAL A 598 -16.66 -52.15 7.60
N THR A 599 -17.81 -52.67 8.03
CA THR A 599 -19.02 -52.81 7.22
C THR A 599 -20.21 -52.12 7.91
N GLU A 600 -21.40 -52.17 7.30
CA GLU A 600 -22.62 -51.62 7.91
C GLU A 600 -23.04 -52.41 9.14
N GLU A 601 -22.83 -53.73 9.14
CA GLU A 601 -23.15 -54.62 10.26
C GLU A 601 -22.06 -54.62 11.33
N ASN A 602 -20.81 -54.38 10.95
CA ASN A 602 -19.67 -54.33 11.86
C ASN A 602 -18.93 -52.99 11.77
N PRO A 603 -19.35 -51.97 12.55
CA PRO A 603 -18.79 -50.62 12.52
C PRO A 603 -17.45 -50.49 13.27
N CYS A 604 -16.77 -51.60 13.57
CA CYS A 604 -15.55 -51.62 14.36
C CYS A 604 -14.50 -52.61 13.81
N ALA A 605 -13.24 -52.34 14.12
CA ALA A 605 -12.11 -53.21 13.85
C ALA A 605 -11.47 -53.70 15.15
N ASN A 606 -10.65 -54.75 15.09
CA ASN A 606 -9.81 -55.14 16.23
C ASN A 606 -8.81 -54.02 16.52
N HIS A 607 -8.59 -53.71 17.80
CA HIS A 607 -7.69 -52.63 18.18
C HIS A 607 -6.22 -53.04 17.94
N PRO A 608 -5.41 -52.24 17.22
CA PRO A 608 -4.07 -52.66 16.79
C PRO A 608 -3.10 -52.93 17.96
N CYS A 609 -3.25 -52.22 19.08
CA CYS A 609 -2.41 -52.40 20.26
C CYS A 609 -3.01 -53.33 21.34
N ASN A 610 -4.24 -53.83 21.16
CA ASN A 610 -4.90 -54.76 22.08
C ASN A 610 -5.94 -55.57 21.30
N LEU A 611 -5.48 -56.68 20.72
CA LEU A 611 -6.25 -57.48 19.78
C LEU A 611 -7.37 -58.31 20.46
N GLU A 612 -7.28 -58.54 21.76
CA GLU A 612 -8.12 -59.51 22.48
C GLU A 612 -9.32 -58.85 23.18
N GLU A 613 -9.17 -57.64 23.73
CA GLU A 613 -10.20 -57.03 24.59
C GLU A 613 -10.80 -55.74 24.03
N ARG A 614 -10.09 -55.03 23.14
CA ARG A 614 -10.50 -53.70 22.66
C ARG A 614 -10.86 -53.69 21.18
N LYS A 615 -11.87 -52.88 20.87
CA LYS A 615 -12.27 -52.55 19.50
C LYS A 615 -11.94 -51.10 19.20
N LEU A 616 -11.59 -50.84 17.94
CA LEU A 616 -11.45 -49.51 17.38
C LEU A 616 -12.71 -49.18 16.57
N TRP A 617 -13.48 -48.21 17.05
CA TRP A 617 -14.77 -47.82 16.44
C TRP A 617 -14.57 -46.77 15.35
N PHE A 618 -15.28 -46.91 14.23
CA PHE A 618 -15.23 -45.92 13.15
C PHE A 618 -16.53 -45.11 13.13
N ILE A 619 -16.41 -43.81 13.34
CA ILE A 619 -17.54 -42.90 13.51
C ILE A 619 -17.48 -41.84 12.41
N SER A 620 -18.61 -41.57 11.78
CA SER A 620 -18.70 -40.49 10.80
C SER A 620 -19.12 -39.20 11.50
N ASP A 621 -18.60 -38.07 11.04
CA ASP A 621 -19.05 -36.78 11.57
C ASP A 621 -20.55 -36.56 11.31
N PHE A 622 -21.33 -36.58 12.38
CA PHE A 622 -22.78 -36.52 12.33
C PHE A 622 -23.33 -35.20 11.75
N PRO A 623 -22.84 -34.00 12.15
CA PRO A 623 -23.17 -32.74 11.50
C PRO A 623 -22.94 -32.75 9.98
N HIS A 624 -21.85 -33.37 9.49
CA HIS A 624 -21.63 -33.56 8.06
C HIS A 624 -22.71 -34.44 7.41
N LEU A 625 -23.14 -35.52 8.06
CA LEU A 625 -24.24 -36.36 7.57
C LEU A 625 -25.56 -35.59 7.43
N LEU A 626 -25.93 -34.78 8.42
CA LEU A 626 -27.14 -33.94 8.36
C LEU A 626 -27.10 -32.94 7.19
N LYS A 627 -25.94 -32.32 6.95
CA LYS A 627 -25.73 -31.45 5.79
C LYS A 627 -25.93 -32.21 4.49
N CYS A 628 -25.37 -33.42 4.37
CA CYS A 628 -25.53 -34.27 3.21
C CYS A 628 -27.00 -34.66 3.00
N MET A 629 -27.73 -35.04 4.05
CA MET A 629 -29.16 -35.35 3.99
C MET A 629 -29.99 -34.15 3.50
N ARG A 630 -29.75 -32.95 4.07
CA ARG A 630 -30.42 -31.73 3.61
C ARG A 630 -30.10 -31.45 2.14
N ASN A 631 -28.83 -31.52 1.75
CA ASN A 631 -28.41 -31.25 0.37
C ASN A 631 -28.99 -32.28 -0.60
N CYS A 632 -29.14 -33.55 -0.19
CA CYS A 632 -29.81 -34.59 -0.95
C CYS A 632 -31.29 -34.24 -1.16
N MET A 633 -32.00 -33.87 -0.09
CA MET A 633 -33.41 -33.49 -0.14
C MET A 633 -33.65 -32.29 -1.07
N VAL A 634 -32.80 -31.26 -0.97
CA VAL A 634 -32.87 -30.07 -1.84
C VAL A 634 -32.59 -30.40 -3.31
N SER A 635 -31.65 -31.30 -3.59
CA SER A 635 -31.24 -31.63 -4.95
C SER A 635 -32.25 -32.53 -5.66
N HIS A 636 -32.73 -33.57 -4.98
CA HIS A 636 -33.63 -34.57 -5.55
C HIS A 636 -35.10 -34.16 -5.44
N LYS A 637 -35.44 -33.26 -4.50
CA LYS A 637 -36.79 -32.76 -4.18
C LYS A 637 -37.77 -33.81 -3.65
N PHE A 638 -37.62 -35.05 -4.08
CA PHE A 638 -38.41 -36.19 -3.68
C PHE A 638 -37.47 -37.32 -3.24
N VAL A 639 -37.71 -37.89 -2.07
CA VAL A 639 -36.89 -38.96 -1.50
C VAL A 639 -37.81 -40.06 -0.98
N GLU A 640 -37.62 -41.28 -1.48
CA GLU A 640 -38.31 -42.47 -0.99
C GLU A 640 -37.60 -43.01 0.25
N THR A 641 -38.37 -43.34 1.28
CA THR A 641 -37.87 -43.95 2.51
C THR A 641 -38.68 -45.20 2.84
N ALA A 642 -38.17 -46.05 3.74
CA ALA A 642 -38.89 -47.24 4.20
C ALA A 642 -40.27 -46.91 4.84
N ARG A 643 -40.48 -45.66 5.29
CA ARG A 643 -41.75 -45.18 5.87
C ARG A 643 -42.66 -44.47 4.87
N GLY A 644 -42.25 -44.39 3.60
CA GLY A 644 -42.95 -43.69 2.53
C GLY A 644 -42.15 -42.53 1.95
N ASN A 645 -42.85 -41.69 1.18
CA ASN A 645 -42.22 -40.64 0.38
C ASN A 645 -42.14 -39.30 1.10
N ILE A 646 -41.02 -38.59 0.93
CA ILE A 646 -40.77 -37.26 1.45
C ILE A 646 -40.67 -36.30 0.28
N ASP A 647 -41.45 -35.20 0.32
CA ASP A 647 -41.45 -34.15 -0.70
C ASP A 647 -40.97 -32.82 -0.11
N LEU A 648 -40.04 -32.17 -0.82
CA LEU A 648 -39.52 -30.83 -0.50
C LEU A 648 -40.62 -29.77 -0.63
N ASP A 649 -41.66 -30.04 -1.41
CA ASP A 649 -42.81 -29.16 -1.56
C ASP A 649 -43.50 -28.89 -0.22
N HIS A 650 -43.45 -29.82 0.73
CA HIS A 650 -43.96 -29.60 2.08
C HIS A 650 -43.24 -28.44 2.79
N TRP A 651 -41.91 -28.34 2.67
CA TRP A 651 -41.16 -27.22 3.26
C TRP A 651 -41.44 -25.90 2.53
N LYS A 652 -41.64 -25.93 1.20
CA LYS A 652 -42.04 -24.75 0.41
C LYS A 652 -43.42 -24.24 0.82
N ALA A 653 -44.39 -25.14 0.95
CA ALA A 653 -45.74 -24.81 1.38
C ALA A 653 -45.74 -24.15 2.76
N VAL A 654 -44.97 -24.68 3.72
CA VAL A 654 -44.81 -24.04 5.03
C VAL A 654 -44.23 -22.63 4.90
N LEU A 655 -43.15 -22.45 4.13
CA LEU A 655 -42.50 -21.14 3.98
C LEU A 655 -43.43 -20.09 3.33
N GLU A 656 -44.20 -20.51 2.33
CA GLU A 656 -45.17 -19.65 1.64
C GLU A 656 -46.31 -19.22 2.56
N GLU A 657 -46.92 -20.16 3.31
CA GLU A 657 -47.99 -19.84 4.26
C GLU A 657 -47.49 -18.96 5.41
N ASP A 658 -46.28 -19.20 5.89
CA ASP A 658 -45.67 -18.41 6.96
C ASP A 658 -45.36 -16.98 6.50
N SER A 659 -45.03 -16.79 5.23
CA SER A 659 -44.76 -15.48 4.64
C SER A 659 -46.02 -14.62 4.53
N LYS A 660 -47.21 -15.22 4.43
CA LYS A 660 -48.50 -14.50 4.38
C LYS A 660 -48.91 -13.91 5.74
N ARG A 661 -48.41 -14.43 6.86
CA ARG A 661 -48.82 -14.05 8.23
C ARG A 661 -48.15 -12.79 8.79
N GLY A 662 -47.30 -12.11 8.01
CA GLY A 662 -46.56 -10.91 8.45
C GLY A 662 -45.35 -11.22 9.34
N ALA A 663 -44.53 -10.20 9.63
CA ALA A 663 -43.21 -10.38 10.23
C ALA A 663 -43.19 -10.87 11.71
N GLY A 664 -44.31 -10.76 12.44
CA GLY A 664 -44.37 -11.04 13.88
C GLY A 664 -45.11 -12.32 14.31
N LEU A 665 -45.82 -13.00 13.41
CA LEU A 665 -46.72 -14.13 13.75
C LEU A 665 -46.41 -15.42 12.97
N LYS A 666 -45.15 -15.57 12.55
CA LYS A 666 -44.63 -16.75 11.86
C LYS A 666 -44.61 -17.97 12.78
N LYS A 667 -45.17 -19.10 12.34
CA LYS A 667 -45.09 -20.41 12.99
C LYS A 667 -43.68 -21.02 12.86
N CYS A 668 -42.99 -20.76 11.76
CA CYS A 668 -41.65 -21.28 11.46
C CYS A 668 -40.67 -20.14 11.14
N PRO A 669 -40.40 -19.20 12.07
CA PRO A 669 -39.64 -17.97 11.79
C PRO A 669 -38.18 -18.20 11.35
N ARG A 670 -37.62 -19.38 11.66
CA ARG A 670 -36.25 -19.76 11.29
C ARG A 670 -36.15 -20.41 9.90
N LEU A 671 -37.27 -20.91 9.35
CA LEU A 671 -37.28 -21.45 8.00
C LEU A 671 -37.26 -20.28 7.00
N THR A 672 -36.31 -20.30 6.09
CA THR A 672 -36.09 -19.23 5.08
C THR A 672 -35.85 -19.82 3.71
N GLU A 673 -35.91 -19.00 2.66
CA GLU A 673 -35.63 -19.43 1.29
C GLU A 673 -34.22 -20.05 1.15
N SER A 674 -33.22 -19.55 1.89
CA SER A 674 -31.86 -20.12 1.92
C SER A 674 -31.80 -21.58 2.39
N HIS A 675 -32.83 -22.08 3.09
CA HIS A 675 -32.91 -23.48 3.48
C HIS A 675 -33.27 -24.39 2.30
N LEU A 676 -34.14 -23.91 1.42
CA LEU A 676 -34.68 -24.63 0.26
C LEU A 676 -33.83 -24.45 -0.99
N SER A 677 -33.21 -23.27 -1.12
CA SER A 677 -32.42 -22.86 -2.27
C SER A 677 -31.03 -22.33 -1.83
N PRO A 678 -30.21 -23.13 -1.12
CA PRO A 678 -28.92 -22.69 -0.59
C PRO A 678 -27.89 -22.42 -1.69
N ASN A 679 -27.17 -21.31 -1.57
CA ASN A 679 -25.96 -21.04 -2.35
C ASN A 679 -24.78 -21.96 -1.92
N PHE A 680 -23.64 -21.88 -2.63
CA PHE A 680 -22.49 -22.75 -2.38
C PHE A 680 -21.98 -22.70 -0.93
N TRP A 681 -21.93 -21.52 -0.32
CA TRP A 681 -21.48 -21.35 1.08
C TRP A 681 -22.54 -21.82 2.08
N GLU A 682 -23.80 -21.54 1.78
CA GLU A 682 -24.97 -21.95 2.56
C GLU A 682 -25.15 -23.48 2.60
N LYS A 683 -24.70 -24.21 1.58
CA LYS A 683 -24.67 -25.69 1.57
C LYS A 683 -23.78 -26.26 2.68
N MET A 684 -22.77 -25.51 3.11
CA MET A 684 -21.83 -25.89 4.17
C MET A 684 -22.28 -25.46 5.57
N ASN A 685 -23.32 -24.64 5.67
CA ASN A 685 -23.84 -24.17 6.96
C ASN A 685 -24.57 -25.31 7.69
N VAL A 686 -23.99 -25.75 8.81
CA VAL A 686 -24.51 -26.81 9.67
C VAL A 686 -25.82 -26.38 10.32
N ASP A 687 -25.90 -25.17 10.86
CA ASP A 687 -27.07 -24.68 11.59
C ASP A 687 -28.35 -24.72 10.74
N MET A 688 -28.23 -24.41 9.45
CA MET A 688 -29.36 -24.50 8.53
C MET A 688 -29.82 -25.94 8.29
N ALA A 689 -28.90 -26.92 8.30
CA ALA A 689 -29.29 -28.32 8.19
C ALA A 689 -30.04 -28.79 9.44
N PHE A 690 -29.61 -28.38 10.63
CA PHE A 690 -30.33 -28.64 11.88
C PHE A 690 -31.70 -27.95 11.91
N GLN A 691 -31.80 -26.70 11.45
CA GLN A 691 -33.08 -25.97 11.36
C GLN A 691 -34.05 -26.61 10.36
N PHE A 692 -33.54 -27.07 9.22
CA PHE A 692 -34.33 -27.75 8.18
C PHE A 692 -35.01 -29.03 8.71
N TRP A 693 -34.27 -29.83 9.49
CA TRP A 693 -34.76 -31.06 10.12
C TRP A 693 -35.25 -30.87 11.57
N SER A 694 -35.65 -29.64 11.95
CA SER A 694 -36.02 -29.35 13.33
C SER A 694 -37.44 -29.77 13.68
N GLY A 695 -37.65 -30.12 14.95
CA GLY A 695 -38.99 -30.38 15.49
C GLY A 695 -39.95 -29.19 15.34
N SER A 696 -39.43 -27.96 15.30
CA SER A 696 -40.25 -26.76 15.05
C SER A 696 -40.84 -26.71 13.64
N VAL A 697 -40.08 -27.13 12.62
CA VAL A 697 -40.57 -27.22 11.24
C VAL A 697 -41.60 -28.34 11.11
N ALA A 698 -41.36 -29.48 11.75
CA ALA A 698 -42.35 -30.57 11.81
C ALA A 698 -43.65 -30.13 12.49
N ALA A 699 -43.57 -29.38 13.60
CA ALA A 699 -44.74 -28.82 14.26
C ALA A 699 -45.46 -27.78 13.38
N GLY A 700 -44.72 -26.93 12.66
CA GLY A 700 -45.30 -26.00 11.70
C GLY A 700 -46.04 -26.70 10.56
N MET A 701 -45.47 -27.76 9.98
CA MET A 701 -46.13 -28.60 8.98
C MET A 701 -47.44 -29.18 9.52
N GLN A 702 -47.42 -29.73 10.74
CA GLN A 702 -48.61 -30.29 11.39
C GLN A 702 -49.70 -29.22 11.57
N LEU A 703 -49.34 -28.03 12.07
CA LEU A 703 -50.30 -26.94 12.29
C LEU A 703 -50.92 -26.43 10.99
N TYR A 704 -50.15 -26.38 9.89
CA TYR A 704 -50.69 -25.95 8.60
C TYR A 704 -51.51 -27.05 7.91
N LYS A 705 -51.20 -28.32 8.15
CA LYS A 705 -52.05 -29.45 7.76
C LYS A 705 -53.41 -29.38 8.44
N GLU A 706 -53.45 -29.11 9.74
CA GLU A 706 -54.68 -28.93 10.54
C GLU A 706 -55.52 -27.73 10.10
N GLU A 707 -54.89 -26.66 9.60
CA GLU A 707 -55.57 -25.50 9.00
C GLU A 707 -56.12 -25.77 7.59
N GLY A 708 -55.95 -26.97 7.05
CA GLY A 708 -56.52 -27.36 5.75
C GLY A 708 -55.71 -26.93 4.53
N VAL A 709 -54.41 -26.64 4.69
CA VAL A 709 -53.53 -26.33 3.54
C VAL A 709 -53.43 -27.56 2.63
N LYS A 710 -53.91 -27.45 1.40
CA LYS A 710 -54.01 -28.58 0.44
C LYS A 710 -52.67 -29.27 0.16
N ARG A 711 -51.59 -28.49 0.02
CA ARG A 711 -50.22 -28.98 -0.25
C ARG A 711 -49.54 -29.69 0.93
N LEU A 712 -50.22 -29.79 2.07
CA LEU A 712 -49.69 -30.40 3.30
C LEU A 712 -50.57 -31.55 3.80
N GLN A 713 -51.56 -32.01 3.02
CA GLN A 713 -52.45 -33.09 3.50
C GLN A 713 -51.72 -34.44 3.57
N ASP A 714 -50.78 -34.67 2.65
CA ASP A 714 -49.93 -35.86 2.53
C ASP A 714 -48.59 -35.75 3.28
N CYS A 715 -48.35 -34.66 4.01
CA CYS A 715 -47.04 -34.41 4.64
C CYS A 715 -46.72 -35.26 5.90
N GLN A 716 -47.56 -36.24 6.25
CA GLN A 716 -47.40 -37.03 7.49
C GLN A 716 -46.03 -37.72 7.57
N VAL A 717 -45.60 -38.35 6.48
CA VAL A 717 -44.30 -39.02 6.40
C VAL A 717 -43.15 -38.03 6.58
N SER A 718 -43.28 -36.83 6.01
CA SER A 718 -42.27 -35.77 6.15
C SER A 718 -42.19 -35.23 7.59
N ILE A 719 -43.33 -35.10 8.28
CA ILE A 719 -43.39 -34.71 9.69
C ILE A 719 -42.69 -35.76 10.56
N ASP A 720 -43.03 -37.03 10.38
CA ASP A 720 -42.51 -38.12 11.21
C ASP A 720 -41.01 -38.33 10.98
N PHE A 721 -40.55 -38.23 9.73
CA PHE A 721 -39.13 -38.27 9.41
C PHE A 721 -38.37 -37.07 10.00
N CYS A 722 -38.92 -35.86 9.91
CA CYS A 722 -38.31 -34.67 10.50
C CYS A 722 -38.17 -34.77 12.03
N LYS A 723 -39.21 -35.26 12.72
CA LYS A 723 -39.15 -35.55 14.16
C LYS A 723 -38.10 -36.60 14.51
N MET A 724 -38.00 -37.66 13.70
CA MET A 724 -37.00 -38.71 13.87
C MET A 724 -35.58 -38.14 13.76
N VAL A 725 -35.29 -37.39 12.70
CA VAL A 725 -33.97 -36.76 12.49
C VAL A 725 -33.66 -35.75 13.59
N ASN A 726 -34.62 -34.96 14.05
CA ASN A 726 -34.46 -34.07 15.20
C ASN A 726 -34.09 -34.86 16.47
N GLY A 727 -34.82 -35.95 16.77
CA GLY A 727 -34.54 -36.80 17.93
C GLY A 727 -33.14 -37.41 17.89
N LEU A 728 -32.71 -37.89 16.71
CA LEU A 728 -31.35 -38.38 16.50
C LEU A 728 -30.31 -37.27 16.72
N SER A 729 -30.60 -36.08 16.23
CA SER A 729 -29.74 -34.89 16.36
C SER A 729 -29.56 -34.48 17.81
N ASP A 730 -30.63 -34.48 18.60
CA ASP A 730 -30.60 -34.17 20.02
C ASP A 730 -29.77 -35.20 20.80
N VAL A 731 -29.89 -36.49 20.46
CA VAL A 731 -29.13 -37.56 21.10
C VAL A 731 -27.63 -37.47 20.78
N LEU A 732 -27.29 -37.36 19.49
CA LEU A 732 -25.89 -37.40 19.04
C LEU A 732 -25.13 -36.08 19.28
N ASN A 733 -25.83 -34.98 19.55
CA ASN A 733 -25.24 -33.67 19.82
C ASN A 733 -25.47 -33.18 21.26
N THR A 734 -25.76 -34.10 22.19
CA THR A 734 -25.94 -33.75 23.60
C THR A 734 -24.60 -33.38 24.25
N ASN A 735 -24.56 -32.23 24.90
CA ASN A 735 -23.40 -31.74 25.67
C ASN A 735 -23.65 -31.68 27.19
N THR A 736 -24.78 -32.21 27.67
CA THR A 736 -25.12 -32.24 29.10
C THR A 736 -25.49 -33.66 29.57
N PRO A 737 -25.09 -34.06 30.79
CA PRO A 737 -25.44 -35.38 31.32
C PRO A 737 -26.95 -35.66 31.38
N ARG A 738 -27.77 -34.61 31.52
CA ARG A 738 -29.24 -34.73 31.63
C ARG A 738 -29.88 -35.36 30.38
N ASN A 739 -29.35 -35.07 29.21
CA ASN A 739 -29.90 -35.55 27.93
C ASN A 739 -29.08 -36.72 27.36
N ALA A 740 -28.03 -37.15 28.07
CA ALA A 740 -27.11 -38.18 27.61
C ALA A 740 -27.79 -39.56 27.66
N LEU A 741 -27.39 -40.44 26.74
CA LEU A 741 -27.79 -41.85 26.77
C LEU A 741 -27.15 -42.53 27.99
N MET A 742 -27.96 -42.89 28.99
CA MET A 742 -27.51 -43.68 30.13
C MET A 742 -27.87 -45.16 29.95
N PRO A 743 -27.07 -46.11 30.48
CA PRO A 743 -27.47 -47.51 30.58
C PRO A 743 -28.84 -47.61 31.28
N ASN A 744 -29.77 -48.38 30.70
CA ASN A 744 -31.14 -48.57 31.23
C ASN A 744 -32.04 -47.32 31.25
N SER A 745 -31.73 -46.27 30.49
CA SER A 745 -32.62 -45.12 30.31
C SER A 745 -34.02 -45.58 29.88
N LYS A 746 -35.03 -45.38 30.74
CA LYS A 746 -36.44 -45.65 30.40
C LYS A 746 -36.93 -44.61 29.38
N ARG A 747 -37.82 -45.07 28.49
CA ARG A 747 -38.51 -44.26 27.47
C ARG A 747 -39.16 -43.06 28.17
N ILE A 748 -38.58 -41.86 28.08
CA ILE A 748 -39.28 -40.64 28.50
C ILE A 748 -40.17 -40.24 27.32
N PRO A 749 -41.51 -40.29 27.44
CA PRO A 749 -42.39 -39.85 26.36
C PRO A 749 -42.07 -38.38 26.03
N GLY A 750 -41.74 -38.10 24.77
CA GLY A 750 -41.32 -36.75 24.33
C GLY A 750 -39.84 -36.40 24.59
N GLY A 751 -39.03 -37.33 25.10
CA GLY A 751 -37.58 -37.16 25.22
C GLY A 751 -36.82 -37.56 23.93
N PRO A 752 -35.61 -37.02 23.70
CA PRO A 752 -34.80 -37.33 22.51
C PRO A 752 -34.44 -38.83 22.43
N ILE A 753 -34.29 -39.49 23.58
CA ILE A 753 -33.98 -40.93 23.69
C ILE A 753 -35.14 -41.84 23.22
N ALA A 754 -36.40 -41.39 23.32
CA ALA A 754 -37.55 -42.21 22.93
C ALA A 754 -37.69 -42.37 21.41
N HIS A 755 -37.19 -41.40 20.63
CA HIS A 755 -37.23 -41.43 19.16
C HIS A 755 -36.00 -42.14 18.57
N ALA A 756 -34.84 -42.10 19.25
CA ALA A 756 -33.61 -42.73 18.76
C ALA A 756 -33.61 -44.27 18.86
N ARG A 757 -34.30 -44.88 19.84
CA ARG A 757 -34.34 -46.34 19.96
C ARG A 757 -35.16 -47.06 18.87
N GLU A 758 -36.06 -46.33 18.20
CA GLU A 758 -36.81 -46.81 17.02
C GLU A 758 -35.98 -46.80 15.73
N PHE A 759 -34.74 -46.29 15.82
CA PHE A 759 -33.76 -46.20 14.73
C PHE A 759 -32.61 -47.21 14.89
N PHE A 760 -32.27 -47.58 16.13
CA PHE A 760 -31.22 -48.57 16.45
C PHE A 760 -31.75 -50.01 16.62
N LEU A 761 -33.07 -50.19 16.54
CA LEU A 761 -33.77 -51.47 16.41
C LEU A 761 -34.52 -51.45 15.08
#